data_AF-A0A6G2S8A7-F1
#
_entry.id   AF-A0A6G2S8A7-F1
#
_cell.length_a   1.000
_cell.length_b   1.000
_cell.length_c   1.000
_cell.angle_alpha   90.00
_cell.angle_beta   90.00
_cell.angle_gamma   90.00
#
_symmetry.space_group_name_H-M   'P 1'
#
loop_
_entity.id
_entity.type
_entity.pdbx_description
1 polymer ?
#
loop_
_entity_poly.entity_id
_entity_poly.type
_entity_poly.pdbx_seq_one_letter_code
_entity_poly.pdbx_strand_id
1 'polypeptide(L)'
;MTPRPDRASLVGYADGDEPIDVEQAEAALVEHYPRLARLAYLVLPPAPTRGRRVLAAHAVVQRALPRRPGPAAVLPAQRGADPAVDPGYALMRLRVLRAALAGRRRLLPPAPLPLVWGLRLFPRSGGADELALDQALSALSGPARAAFVLRDLERLSVQETRRVLEAAGVADAQAALSEADGAVLPAGSRDRALLESVEFDPCALQARPTDLIRRRQNGRAALAAGAAVLVCGALLGLPGQGWGPYGAAAPPYARNAAAEAALDPGRLAVSSATAWKTAARPDFSAWPARGDRTGDRALLRRALAVWARPGARVPVTATPGTPVGPAAGPPRLLFAGVVDHAVVVLFHDGLRVVRYAEATDGQGRGDGSGASLDFARTDDATADSAGLLVVNRTEANVRYLTAPWVTSVRLVDLLKPDAAGQSVAVGADGLTAPVPAPRTTESCTRWSALRVGGQLDGQPGGVPGGRSAGELLTDLGELTPARLTYGPPGSPGAVSGAAGRTAWARTACQLPALRSQGVRTVNTWRFAEQPLPGGAGVASWLCTRAETWRGAGGGALAQFQAPAPSGQPYATGSVTARADGGTACGPREPRVLSGVLWKSTGGRWWLLAAGSDRITSITASGGVRGHAAGRLLAVPAAAGAHADLKGTVTGGGMVRALR
;
A
#
# COMPACT_ATOMS: atom_id res chain seq x y z
N MET A 1 21.20 -60.70 52.48
CA MET A 1 21.35 -59.50 51.63
C MET A 1 22.56 -59.72 50.75
N THR A 2 22.31 -60.45 49.67
CA THR A 2 23.07 -60.74 48.44
C THR A 2 22.34 -61.94 47.86
N PRO A 3 21.90 -61.89 46.60
CA PRO A 3 22.18 -63.02 45.76
C PRO A 3 22.71 -62.63 44.39
N ARG A 4 23.53 -63.56 43.92
CA ARG A 4 24.32 -63.61 42.70
C ARG A 4 23.46 -64.02 41.48
N PRO A 5 24.03 -63.85 40.27
CA PRO A 5 23.37 -64.01 38.99
C PRO A 5 23.38 -65.46 38.53
N ASP A 6 22.51 -65.80 37.59
CA ASP A 6 22.76 -66.97 36.75
C ASP A 6 22.45 -66.75 35.27
N ARG A 7 23.34 -67.36 34.50
CA ARG A 7 23.59 -67.26 33.08
C ARG A 7 22.55 -68.01 32.27
N ALA A 8 22.22 -67.41 31.13
CA ALA A 8 21.51 -68.06 30.04
C ALA A 8 22.37 -69.15 29.38
N SER A 9 21.66 -70.22 29.05
CA SER A 9 22.08 -71.45 28.40
C SER A 9 22.38 -71.28 26.91
N LEU A 10 23.24 -72.17 26.43
CA LEU A 10 23.54 -72.39 25.01
C LEU A 10 22.54 -73.35 24.36
N VAL A 11 22.06 -72.92 23.19
CA VAL A 11 21.76 -73.69 21.96
C VAL A 11 20.47 -74.51 21.92
N GLY A 12 19.53 -73.99 21.14
CA GLY A 12 18.67 -74.74 20.22
C GLY A 12 18.71 -74.08 18.85
N TYR A 13 19.39 -74.72 17.89
CA TYR A 13 19.46 -74.36 16.48
C TYR A 13 18.17 -74.83 15.80
N ALA A 14 17.35 -73.90 15.29
CA ALA A 14 16.23 -74.19 14.41
C ALA A 14 16.13 -73.08 13.34
N ASP A 15 16.15 -73.53 12.09
CA ASP A 15 15.85 -72.85 10.82
C ASP A 15 15.82 -71.32 10.76
N GLY A 16 16.84 -70.77 10.10
CA GLY A 16 16.97 -69.35 9.74
C GLY A 16 16.10 -68.96 8.54
N ASP A 17 14.79 -68.88 8.78
CA ASP A 17 13.83 -68.25 7.87
C ASP A 17 12.86 -67.37 8.69
N GLU A 18 13.43 -66.49 9.51
CA GLU A 18 12.66 -65.54 10.31
C GLU A 18 12.12 -64.42 9.41
N PRO A 19 10.80 -64.19 9.39
CA PRO A 19 10.19 -63.21 8.51
C PRO A 19 10.65 -61.80 8.89
N ILE A 20 11.25 -61.07 7.95
CA ILE A 20 11.66 -59.67 8.15
C ILE A 20 10.43 -58.84 8.52
N ASP A 21 10.47 -58.23 9.72
CA ASP A 21 9.39 -57.40 10.22
C ASP A 21 9.25 -56.09 9.43
N VAL A 22 8.03 -55.56 9.38
CA VAL A 22 7.70 -54.29 8.71
C VAL A 22 8.53 -53.16 9.28
N GLU A 23 8.75 -53.12 10.59
CA GLU A 23 9.56 -52.08 11.25
C GLU A 23 11.02 -52.11 10.78
N GLN A 24 11.61 -53.30 10.61
CA GLN A 24 12.96 -53.46 10.08
C GLN A 24 13.06 -53.01 8.61
N ALA A 25 12.03 -53.29 7.80
CA ALA A 25 11.95 -52.83 6.42
C ALA A 25 11.79 -51.30 6.31
N GLU A 26 11.04 -50.68 7.23
CA GLU A 26 10.86 -49.22 7.29
C GLU A 26 12.14 -48.52 7.76
N ALA A 27 12.81 -49.05 8.78
CA ALA A 27 14.10 -48.55 9.26
C ALA A 27 15.16 -48.60 8.14
N ALA A 28 15.28 -49.74 7.46
CA ALA A 28 16.21 -49.91 6.34
C ALA A 28 15.90 -48.97 5.16
N LEU A 29 14.61 -48.68 4.90
CA LEU A 29 14.23 -47.72 3.86
C LEU A 29 14.69 -46.30 4.23
N VAL A 30 14.48 -45.86 5.47
CA VAL A 30 14.89 -44.52 5.94
C VAL A 30 16.41 -44.40 5.92
N GLU A 31 17.11 -45.39 6.45
CA GLU A 31 18.57 -45.41 6.52
C GLU A 31 19.23 -45.40 5.14
N HIS A 32 18.69 -46.19 4.20
CA HIS A 32 19.28 -46.38 2.87
C HIS A 32 18.51 -45.68 1.75
N TYR A 33 17.68 -44.70 2.07
CA TYR A 33 16.82 -44.01 1.09
C TYR A 33 17.60 -43.45 -0.12
N PRO A 34 18.72 -42.72 0.06
CA PRO A 34 19.48 -42.19 -1.08
C PRO A 34 20.07 -43.31 -1.96
N ARG A 35 20.55 -44.39 -1.34
CA ARG A 35 21.11 -45.56 -2.04
C ARG A 35 20.05 -46.28 -2.88
N LEU A 36 18.86 -46.48 -2.32
CA LEU A 36 17.73 -47.09 -3.02
C LEU A 36 17.19 -46.19 -4.15
N ALA A 37 17.15 -44.87 -3.94
CA ALA A 37 16.75 -43.91 -4.97
C ALA A 37 17.74 -43.89 -6.15
N ARG A 38 19.04 -43.91 -5.86
CA ARG A 38 20.11 -44.01 -6.87
C ARG A 38 20.00 -45.30 -7.69
N LEU A 39 19.80 -46.44 -7.02
CA LEU A 39 19.55 -47.72 -7.71
C LEU A 39 18.35 -47.63 -8.65
N ALA A 40 17.22 -47.09 -8.17
CA ALA A 40 16.03 -46.91 -9.01
C ALA A 40 16.31 -45.98 -10.21
N TYR A 41 17.02 -44.88 -10.00
CA TYR A 41 17.33 -43.91 -11.04
C TYR A 41 18.15 -44.52 -12.18
N LEU A 42 19.21 -45.28 -11.85
CA LEU A 42 20.09 -45.92 -12.83
C LEU A 42 19.37 -47.03 -13.60
N VAL A 43 18.50 -47.83 -12.95
CA VAL A 43 17.75 -48.91 -13.62
C VAL A 43 16.64 -48.39 -14.53
N LEU A 44 15.94 -47.32 -14.11
CA LEU A 44 14.84 -46.73 -14.87
C LEU A 44 15.29 -46.31 -16.28
N PRO A 45 14.41 -46.46 -17.29
CA PRO A 45 14.74 -46.07 -18.66
C PRO A 45 15.01 -44.57 -18.76
N PRO A 46 15.80 -44.13 -19.76
CA PRO A 46 15.99 -42.72 -20.03
C PRO A 46 14.62 -42.06 -20.25
N ALA A 47 14.31 -41.07 -19.42
CA ALA A 47 13.08 -40.29 -19.56
C ALA A 47 13.34 -39.09 -20.48
N PRO A 48 12.28 -38.51 -21.09
CA PRO A 48 12.42 -37.31 -21.92
C PRO A 48 13.08 -36.12 -21.20
N THR A 49 13.07 -36.13 -19.87
CA THR A 49 13.83 -35.17 -19.05
C THR A 49 14.39 -35.87 -17.80
N ARG A 50 15.61 -35.50 -17.38
CA ARG A 50 16.23 -36.01 -16.14
C ARG A 50 15.34 -35.80 -14.91
N GLY A 51 14.67 -34.64 -14.82
CA GLY A 51 13.73 -34.37 -13.73
C GLY A 51 12.56 -35.36 -13.64
N ARG A 52 12.03 -35.85 -14.76
CA ARG A 52 10.99 -36.89 -14.74
C ARG A 52 11.54 -38.25 -14.28
N ARG A 53 12.79 -38.55 -14.60
CA ARG A 53 13.48 -39.77 -14.15
C ARG A 53 13.73 -39.75 -12.64
N VAL A 54 14.13 -38.59 -12.09
CA VAL A 54 14.24 -38.36 -10.64
C VAL A 54 12.91 -38.58 -9.92
N LEU A 55 11.83 -37.95 -10.40
CA LEU A 55 10.50 -38.12 -9.80
C LEU A 55 10.03 -39.59 -9.84
N ALA A 56 10.31 -40.29 -10.94
CA ALA A 56 10.00 -41.71 -11.06
C ALA A 56 10.81 -42.55 -10.08
N ALA A 57 12.10 -42.25 -9.87
CA ALA A 57 12.94 -42.95 -8.90
C ALA A 57 12.39 -42.83 -7.47
N HIS A 58 12.06 -41.61 -7.03
CA HIS A 58 11.43 -41.41 -5.71
C HIS A 58 10.08 -42.12 -5.59
N ALA A 59 9.26 -42.07 -6.64
CA ALA A 59 7.96 -42.74 -6.65
C ALA A 59 8.12 -44.27 -6.55
N VAL A 60 9.15 -44.85 -7.17
CA VAL A 60 9.46 -46.29 -7.08
C VAL A 60 9.84 -46.65 -5.64
N VAL A 61 10.75 -45.88 -5.02
CA VAL A 61 11.20 -46.15 -3.64
C VAL A 61 10.07 -45.98 -2.63
N GLN A 62 9.29 -44.90 -2.72
CA GLN A 62 8.16 -44.65 -1.80
C GLN A 62 7.05 -45.69 -1.91
N ARG A 63 6.88 -46.33 -3.09
CA ARG A 63 5.89 -47.40 -3.30
C ARG A 63 6.41 -48.78 -2.90
N ALA A 64 7.70 -48.94 -2.65
CA ALA A 64 8.29 -50.21 -2.22
C ALA A 64 7.96 -50.54 -0.74
N LEU A 65 7.48 -49.55 0.03
CA LEU A 65 7.04 -49.71 1.42
C LEU A 65 5.88 -50.72 1.51
N PRO A 66 5.97 -51.77 2.35
CA PRO A 66 4.84 -52.66 2.60
C PRO A 66 3.69 -51.88 3.24
N ARG A 67 2.49 -51.92 2.65
CA ARG A 67 1.27 -51.33 3.27
C ARG A 67 0.50 -52.31 4.17
N ARG A 68 0.89 -53.58 4.17
CA ARG A 68 0.33 -54.66 5.00
C ARG A 68 1.45 -55.68 5.27
N PRO A 69 1.43 -56.39 6.42
CA PRO A 69 2.19 -57.62 6.58
C PRO A 69 1.67 -58.62 5.53
N GLY A 70 2.45 -58.84 4.49
CA GLY A 70 2.20 -59.88 3.49
C GLY A 70 2.97 -61.15 3.87
N PRO A 71 2.65 -62.31 3.26
CA PRO A 71 3.42 -63.53 3.47
C PRO A 71 4.90 -63.20 3.24
N ALA A 72 5.73 -63.57 4.22
CA ALA A 72 7.15 -63.30 4.25
C ALA A 72 7.74 -63.55 2.86
N ALA A 73 8.35 -62.53 2.26
CA ALA A 73 9.15 -62.76 1.07
C ALA A 73 10.39 -63.50 1.54
N VAL A 74 10.31 -64.83 1.59
CA VAL A 74 11.42 -65.74 1.83
C VAL A 74 12.46 -65.44 0.76
N LEU A 75 13.48 -64.67 1.13
CA LEU A 75 14.70 -64.55 0.36
C LEU A 75 15.46 -65.85 0.64
N PRO A 76 15.84 -66.64 -0.38
CA PRO A 76 16.61 -67.85 -0.15
C PRO A 76 17.84 -67.51 0.70
N ALA A 77 17.98 -68.16 1.86
CA ALA A 77 19.11 -67.97 2.75
C ALA A 77 20.42 -67.95 1.95
N GLN A 78 21.11 -66.81 1.95
CA GLN A 78 22.41 -66.67 1.30
C GLN A 78 23.43 -67.49 2.10
N ARG A 79 23.57 -68.80 1.81
CA ARG A 79 24.78 -69.53 2.20
C ARG A 79 25.96 -68.91 1.44
N GLY A 80 26.73 -68.10 2.16
CA GLY A 80 28.01 -67.55 1.71
C GLY A 80 28.09 -66.03 1.51
N ALA A 81 27.07 -65.24 1.90
CA ALA A 81 27.21 -63.78 1.89
C ALA A 81 27.86 -63.27 3.18
N ASP A 82 28.70 -62.25 3.03
CA ASP A 82 29.38 -61.51 4.11
C ASP A 82 28.35 -61.05 5.17
N PRO A 83 28.57 -61.24 6.49
CA PRO A 83 27.59 -60.92 7.56
C PRO A 83 27.17 -59.44 7.68
N ALA A 84 27.57 -58.59 6.73
CA ALA A 84 27.52 -57.14 6.79
C ALA A 84 26.32 -56.50 6.04
N VAL A 85 25.46 -57.27 5.36
CA VAL A 85 24.31 -56.72 4.63
C VAL A 85 23.02 -56.89 5.43
N ASP A 86 22.43 -55.78 5.86
CA ASP A 86 21.14 -55.74 6.55
C ASP A 86 20.04 -56.47 5.73
N PRO A 87 19.39 -57.51 6.29
CA PRO A 87 18.27 -58.20 5.65
C PRO A 87 17.15 -57.25 5.19
N GLY A 88 16.89 -56.19 5.95
CA GLY A 88 15.91 -55.14 5.61
C GLY A 88 16.28 -54.43 4.31
N TYR A 89 17.55 -54.04 4.16
CA TYR A 89 18.08 -53.47 2.92
C TYR A 89 17.97 -54.42 1.73
N ALA A 90 18.31 -55.70 1.90
CA ALA A 90 18.24 -56.70 0.83
C ALA A 90 16.80 -56.87 0.31
N LEU A 91 15.82 -56.90 1.21
CA LEU A 91 14.40 -56.93 0.86
C LEU A 91 13.95 -55.66 0.12
N MET A 92 14.33 -54.47 0.61
CA MET A 92 13.99 -53.21 -0.04
C MET A 92 14.63 -53.07 -1.42
N ARG A 93 15.89 -53.47 -1.58
CA ARG A 93 16.60 -53.52 -2.87
C ARG A 93 15.83 -54.36 -3.89
N LEU A 94 15.39 -55.55 -3.51
CA LEU A 94 14.63 -56.42 -4.40
C LEU A 94 13.28 -55.83 -4.80
N ARG A 95 12.54 -55.22 -3.87
CA ARG A 95 11.25 -54.57 -4.16
C ARG A 95 11.40 -53.35 -5.07
N VAL A 96 12.39 -52.51 -4.80
CA VAL A 96 12.72 -51.35 -5.65
C VAL A 96 13.11 -51.81 -7.05
N LEU A 97 13.93 -52.84 -7.16
CA LEU A 97 14.36 -53.40 -8.44
C LEU A 97 13.18 -53.93 -9.27
N ARG A 98 12.29 -54.73 -8.66
CA ARG A 98 11.05 -55.21 -9.31
C ARG A 98 10.20 -54.06 -9.82
N ALA A 99 10.00 -53.04 -8.99
CA ALA A 99 9.17 -51.89 -9.34
C ALA A 99 9.82 -51.02 -10.44
N ALA A 100 11.15 -50.90 -10.47
CA ALA A 100 11.87 -50.21 -11.54
C ALA A 100 11.80 -50.97 -12.88
N LEU A 101 11.97 -52.30 -12.85
CA LEU A 101 11.94 -53.17 -14.04
C LEU A 101 10.54 -53.33 -14.64
N ALA A 102 9.48 -53.24 -13.84
CA ALA A 102 8.10 -53.25 -14.33
C ALA A 102 7.76 -52.06 -15.27
N GLY A 103 8.60 -51.03 -15.29
CA GLY A 103 8.52 -49.90 -16.21
C GLY A 103 7.22 -49.07 -16.11
N ARG A 104 7.01 -48.16 -17.06
CA ARG A 104 5.84 -47.25 -17.10
C ARG A 104 4.48 -47.94 -17.25
N ARG A 105 4.44 -49.22 -17.63
CA ARG A 105 3.17 -49.93 -17.95
C ARG A 105 2.24 -50.14 -16.75
N ARG A 106 2.73 -50.00 -15.51
CA ARG A 106 1.90 -50.03 -14.28
C ARG A 106 2.13 -48.86 -13.33
N LEU A 107 2.96 -47.90 -13.71
CA LEU A 107 3.21 -46.72 -12.89
C LEU A 107 2.04 -45.75 -13.09
N LEU A 108 1.04 -45.79 -12.20
CA LEU A 108 0.12 -44.66 -11.99
C LEU A 108 0.95 -43.36 -11.91
N PRO A 109 0.43 -42.23 -12.42
CA PRO A 109 1.17 -40.98 -12.48
C PRO A 109 1.79 -40.68 -11.10
N PRO A 110 3.05 -40.20 -11.05
CA PRO A 110 3.69 -39.90 -9.78
C PRO A 110 2.78 -38.97 -8.97
N ALA A 111 2.58 -39.28 -7.70
CA ALA A 111 1.90 -38.36 -6.80
C ALA A 111 2.64 -37.00 -6.91
N PRO A 112 1.92 -35.87 -6.99
CA PRO A 112 2.57 -34.58 -7.13
C PRO A 112 3.44 -34.36 -5.89
N LEU A 113 4.77 -34.36 -6.06
CA LEU A 113 5.66 -33.91 -5.00
C LEU A 113 5.32 -32.45 -4.68
N PRO A 114 5.49 -32.02 -3.42
CA PRO A 114 5.18 -30.64 -3.03
C PRO A 114 5.93 -29.66 -3.96
N LEU A 115 5.16 -28.91 -4.75
CA LEU A 115 5.70 -27.81 -5.55
C LEU A 115 5.89 -26.61 -4.63
N VAL A 116 7.13 -26.19 -4.43
CA VAL A 116 7.43 -24.90 -3.79
C VAL A 116 7.07 -23.79 -4.78
N TRP A 117 6.06 -22.98 -4.45
CA TRP A 117 5.58 -21.93 -5.33
C TRP A 117 6.71 -20.91 -5.59
N GLY A 118 7.09 -20.74 -6.85
CA GLY A 118 8.18 -19.82 -7.26
C GLY A 118 9.55 -20.46 -7.44
N LEU A 119 9.76 -21.72 -7.06
CA LEU A 119 11.02 -22.45 -7.24
C LEU A 119 10.80 -23.74 -8.04
N ARG A 120 11.78 -24.10 -8.87
CA ARG A 120 11.85 -25.35 -9.61
C ARG A 120 13.14 -26.08 -9.21
N LEU A 121 12.99 -27.33 -8.80
CA LEU A 121 14.11 -28.22 -8.52
C LEU A 121 14.65 -28.79 -9.83
N PHE A 122 15.96 -28.69 -10.03
CA PHE A 122 16.67 -29.23 -11.17
C PHE A 122 17.73 -30.25 -10.69
N PRO A 123 17.84 -31.42 -11.33
CA PRO A 123 18.98 -32.31 -11.09
C PRO A 123 20.28 -31.64 -11.52
N ARG A 124 21.40 -31.96 -10.86
CA ARG A 124 22.71 -31.47 -11.28
C ARG A 124 23.09 -32.00 -12.68
N SER A 125 23.79 -31.17 -13.43
CA SER A 125 24.44 -31.56 -14.68
C SER A 125 25.81 -32.13 -14.35
N GLY A 126 26.10 -33.30 -14.88
CA GLY A 126 27.41 -33.94 -14.72
C GLY A 126 28.43 -33.46 -15.73
N GLY A 127 29.68 -33.83 -15.48
CA GLY A 127 30.78 -33.69 -16.42
C GLY A 127 30.65 -34.63 -17.60
N ALA A 128 31.70 -34.66 -18.44
CA ALA A 128 31.72 -35.46 -19.65
C ALA A 128 31.63 -36.98 -19.36
N ASP A 129 32.26 -37.42 -18.26
CA ASP A 129 32.33 -38.84 -17.88
C ASP A 129 30.97 -39.37 -17.39
N GLU A 130 30.24 -38.60 -16.58
CA GLU A 130 28.89 -38.98 -16.14
C GLU A 130 27.89 -38.95 -17.29
N LEU A 131 28.05 -38.02 -18.25
CA LEU A 131 27.22 -37.99 -19.45
C LEU A 131 27.47 -39.21 -20.35
N ALA A 132 28.73 -39.57 -20.55
CA ALA A 132 29.11 -40.72 -21.36
C ALA A 132 28.65 -42.04 -20.72
N LEU A 133 28.72 -42.15 -19.38
CA LEU A 133 28.16 -43.28 -18.64
C LEU A 133 26.61 -43.35 -18.76
N ASP A 134 25.90 -42.22 -18.57
CA ASP A 134 24.42 -42.18 -18.72
C ASP A 134 23.99 -42.59 -20.13
N GLN A 135 24.73 -42.17 -21.16
CA GLN A 135 24.50 -42.57 -22.56
C GLN A 135 24.71 -44.06 -22.77
N ALA A 136 25.81 -44.63 -22.29
CA ALA A 136 26.08 -46.04 -22.46
C ALA A 136 25.07 -46.93 -21.71
N LEU A 137 24.68 -46.55 -20.48
CA LEU A 137 23.61 -47.25 -19.75
C LEU A 137 22.26 -47.14 -20.45
N SER A 138 21.98 -46.02 -21.11
CA SER A 138 20.72 -45.82 -21.85
C SER A 138 20.56 -46.77 -23.04
N ALA A 139 21.67 -47.27 -23.60
CA ALA A 139 21.69 -48.22 -24.71
C ALA A 139 21.39 -49.67 -24.26
N LEU A 140 21.59 -49.98 -22.98
CA LEU A 140 21.32 -51.31 -22.42
C LEU A 140 19.81 -51.57 -22.24
N SER A 141 19.44 -52.85 -22.24
CA SER A 141 18.11 -53.28 -21.80
C SER A 141 17.88 -52.96 -20.31
N GLY A 142 16.61 -52.91 -19.89
CA GLY A 142 16.26 -52.70 -18.48
C GLY A 142 16.90 -53.73 -17.53
N PRO A 143 16.77 -55.04 -17.84
CA PRO A 143 17.48 -56.09 -17.12
C PRO A 143 19.01 -55.96 -17.15
N ALA A 144 19.61 -55.56 -18.27
CA ALA A 144 21.07 -55.38 -18.35
C ALA A 144 21.56 -54.18 -17.52
N ARG A 145 20.83 -53.06 -17.49
CA ARG A 145 21.11 -51.96 -16.53
C ARG A 145 21.02 -52.41 -15.08
N ALA A 146 20.02 -53.23 -14.76
CA ALA A 146 19.90 -53.83 -13.43
C ALA A 146 21.08 -54.74 -13.08
N ALA A 147 21.52 -55.57 -14.02
CA ALA A 147 22.71 -56.41 -13.85
C ALA A 147 23.97 -55.58 -13.60
N PHE A 148 24.17 -54.51 -14.40
CA PHE A 148 25.28 -53.57 -14.24
C PHE A 148 25.26 -52.88 -12.86
N VAL A 149 24.12 -52.30 -12.45
CA VAL A 149 24.01 -51.61 -11.15
C VAL A 149 24.23 -52.58 -9.98
N LEU A 150 23.70 -53.81 -10.06
CA LEU A 150 23.89 -54.79 -8.98
C LEU A 150 25.35 -55.24 -8.82
N ARG A 151 26.14 -55.25 -9.89
CA ARG A 151 27.55 -55.63 -9.85
C ARG A 151 28.46 -54.46 -9.52
N ASP A 152 28.29 -53.34 -10.23
CA ASP A 152 29.25 -52.24 -10.19
C ASP A 152 28.92 -51.21 -9.09
N LEU A 153 27.63 -50.98 -8.77
CA LEU A 153 27.23 -50.13 -7.63
C LEU A 153 27.07 -50.95 -6.34
N GLU A 154 26.36 -52.08 -6.40
CA GLU A 154 26.04 -52.90 -5.21
C GLU A 154 27.08 -53.96 -4.87
N ARG A 155 28.11 -54.16 -5.72
CA ARG A 155 29.23 -55.11 -5.53
C ARG A 155 28.81 -56.55 -5.31
N LEU A 156 27.66 -56.97 -5.85
CA LEU A 156 27.24 -58.36 -5.80
C LEU A 156 28.09 -59.21 -6.76
N SER A 157 28.37 -60.44 -6.34
CA SER A 157 28.99 -61.43 -7.23
C SER A 157 28.06 -61.75 -8.39
N VAL A 158 28.62 -62.25 -9.51
CA VAL A 158 27.84 -62.67 -10.68
C VAL A 158 26.72 -63.65 -10.30
N GLN A 159 26.97 -64.56 -9.37
CA GLN A 159 25.99 -65.52 -8.88
C GLN A 159 24.87 -64.85 -8.07
N GLU A 160 25.19 -63.89 -7.21
CA GLU A 160 24.21 -63.15 -6.41
C GLU A 160 23.37 -62.22 -7.29
N THR A 161 23.99 -61.52 -8.25
CA THR A 161 23.28 -60.70 -9.22
C THR A 161 22.26 -61.54 -9.99
N ARG A 162 22.66 -62.73 -10.47
CA ARG A 162 21.75 -63.66 -11.16
C ARG A 162 20.54 -64.00 -10.29
N ARG A 163 20.77 -64.40 -9.03
CA ARG A 163 19.69 -64.74 -8.08
C ARG A 163 18.75 -63.56 -7.83
N VAL A 164 19.28 -62.35 -7.68
CA VAL A 164 18.47 -61.13 -7.43
C VAL A 164 17.64 -60.76 -8.67
N LEU A 165 18.19 -60.90 -9.89
CA LEU A 165 17.46 -60.66 -11.13
C LEU A 165 16.33 -61.68 -11.35
N GLU A 166 16.61 -62.96 -11.12
CA GLU A 166 15.61 -64.04 -11.17
C GLU A 166 14.50 -63.78 -10.16
N ALA A 167 14.85 -63.44 -8.90
CA ALA A 167 13.89 -63.09 -7.86
C ALA A 167 13.10 -61.80 -8.18
N ALA A 168 13.64 -60.93 -9.05
CA ALA A 168 12.96 -59.74 -9.54
C ALA A 168 12.02 -60.01 -10.73
N GLY A 169 11.97 -61.26 -11.22
CA GLY A 169 11.10 -61.68 -12.32
C GLY A 169 11.70 -61.44 -13.72
N VAL A 170 13.02 -61.32 -13.83
CA VAL A 170 13.72 -61.28 -15.12
C VAL A 170 13.75 -62.70 -15.71
N ALA A 171 13.17 -62.88 -16.90
CA ALA A 171 13.03 -64.20 -17.52
C ALA A 171 14.38 -64.81 -17.98
N ASP A 172 15.33 -63.98 -18.43
CA ASP A 172 16.66 -64.43 -18.83
C ASP A 172 17.74 -63.55 -18.14
N ALA A 173 18.12 -63.94 -16.93
CA ALA A 173 19.13 -63.23 -16.14
C ALA A 173 20.55 -63.39 -16.72
N GLN A 174 20.82 -64.48 -17.43
CA GLN A 174 22.14 -64.75 -18.00
C GLN A 174 22.38 -63.85 -19.23
N ALA A 175 21.39 -63.69 -20.10
CA ALA A 175 21.45 -62.75 -21.21
C ALA A 175 21.66 -61.31 -20.71
N ALA A 176 20.93 -60.89 -19.66
CA ALA A 176 21.08 -59.57 -19.05
C ALA A 176 22.49 -59.32 -18.49
N LEU A 177 23.11 -60.34 -17.87
CA LEU A 177 24.50 -60.28 -17.40
C LEU A 177 25.50 -60.17 -18.56
N SER A 178 25.30 -60.96 -19.62
CA SER A 178 26.17 -60.92 -20.80
C SER A 178 26.11 -59.59 -21.55
N GLU A 179 24.92 -58.99 -21.65
CA GLU A 179 24.71 -57.68 -22.26
C GLU A 179 25.37 -56.57 -21.42
N ALA A 180 25.28 -56.65 -20.09
CA ALA A 180 25.96 -55.73 -19.18
C ALA A 180 27.49 -55.84 -19.26
N ASP A 181 28.04 -57.07 -19.36
CA ASP A 181 29.48 -57.29 -19.50
C ASP A 181 30.04 -56.79 -20.83
N GLY A 182 29.26 -56.94 -21.91
CA GLY A 182 29.60 -56.50 -23.27
C GLY A 182 29.43 -55.00 -23.52
N ALA A 183 28.98 -54.22 -22.53
CA ALA A 183 28.78 -52.78 -22.67
C ALA A 183 30.14 -52.06 -22.88
N VAL A 184 30.24 -51.29 -23.97
CA VAL A 184 31.38 -50.39 -24.21
C VAL A 184 31.18 -49.13 -23.37
N LEU A 185 32.04 -48.95 -22.37
CA LEU A 185 31.93 -47.85 -21.41
C LEU A 185 33.22 -46.99 -21.41
N PRO A 186 33.15 -45.70 -21.04
CA PRO A 186 34.32 -44.84 -20.86
C PRO A 186 35.33 -45.40 -19.84
N ALA A 187 36.61 -45.02 -19.95
CA ALA A 187 37.60 -45.40 -18.94
C ALA A 187 37.20 -44.85 -17.55
N GLY A 188 37.22 -45.68 -16.51
CA GLY A 188 36.79 -45.31 -15.16
C GLY A 188 35.27 -45.42 -14.90
N SER A 189 34.47 -45.85 -15.89
CA SER A 189 33.01 -45.98 -15.76
C SER A 189 32.52 -47.04 -14.77
N ARG A 190 33.36 -48.04 -14.50
CA ARG A 190 33.13 -49.09 -13.49
C ARG A 190 33.73 -48.70 -12.13
N ASP A 191 34.30 -47.50 -12.02
CA ASP A 191 34.68 -46.94 -10.73
C ASP A 191 33.40 -46.59 -9.95
N ARG A 192 33.30 -47.13 -8.75
CA ARG A 192 32.21 -46.86 -7.83
C ARG A 192 32.07 -45.37 -7.54
N ALA A 193 33.18 -44.62 -7.52
CA ALA A 193 33.15 -43.18 -7.31
C ALA A 193 32.30 -42.44 -8.38
N LEU A 194 32.33 -42.90 -9.63
CA LEU A 194 31.53 -42.31 -10.71
C LEU A 194 30.04 -42.66 -10.57
N LEU A 195 29.72 -43.90 -10.19
CA LEU A 195 28.33 -44.32 -9.92
C LEU A 195 27.76 -43.69 -8.65
N GLU A 196 28.61 -43.33 -7.68
CA GLU A 196 28.24 -42.65 -6.45
C GLU A 196 28.28 -41.12 -6.52
N SER A 197 28.61 -40.57 -7.70
CA SER A 197 28.64 -39.14 -7.96
C SER A 197 27.27 -38.48 -7.72
N VAL A 198 27.30 -37.17 -7.45
CA VAL A 198 26.09 -36.38 -7.11
C VAL A 198 25.11 -36.25 -8.28
N GLU A 199 25.59 -36.52 -9.48
CA GLU A 199 24.87 -36.50 -10.76
C GLU A 199 23.86 -37.65 -10.88
N PHE A 200 24.19 -38.80 -10.30
CA PHE A 200 23.33 -39.97 -10.25
C PHE A 200 22.55 -40.06 -8.93
N ASP A 201 22.70 -39.08 -8.02
CA ASP A 201 21.93 -38.97 -6.79
C ASP A 201 20.62 -38.19 -7.00
N PRO A 202 19.45 -38.85 -6.97
CA PRO A 202 18.16 -38.16 -7.11
C PRO A 202 17.85 -37.20 -5.96
N CYS A 203 18.50 -37.40 -4.79
CA CYS A 203 18.33 -36.56 -3.61
C CYS A 203 19.12 -35.24 -3.69
N ALA A 204 20.10 -35.12 -4.60
CA ALA A 204 20.95 -33.94 -4.76
C ALA A 204 20.38 -32.93 -5.79
N LEU A 205 19.34 -32.17 -5.40
CA LEU A 205 18.63 -31.22 -6.29
C LEU A 205 19.01 -29.75 -6.06
N GLN A 206 19.12 -28.97 -7.14
CA GLN A 206 19.31 -27.52 -7.09
C GLN A 206 17.97 -26.78 -7.21
N ALA A 207 17.69 -25.87 -6.27
CA ALA A 207 16.55 -24.96 -6.39
C ALA A 207 16.91 -23.75 -7.27
N ARG A 208 16.12 -23.50 -8.33
CA ARG A 208 16.22 -22.31 -9.19
C ARG A 208 14.87 -21.63 -9.33
N PRO A 209 14.79 -20.30 -9.51
CA PRO A 209 13.53 -19.61 -9.79
C PRO A 209 12.90 -20.11 -11.09
N THR A 210 11.56 -20.14 -11.15
CA THR A 210 10.85 -20.44 -12.42
C THR A 210 11.01 -19.28 -13.40
N ASP A 211 11.09 -19.57 -14.70
CA ASP A 211 11.29 -18.58 -15.77
C ASP A 211 10.21 -17.47 -15.72
N LEU A 212 10.61 -16.32 -15.18
CA LEU A 212 9.75 -15.19 -14.88
C LEU A 212 9.24 -14.49 -16.16
N ILE A 213 9.95 -14.63 -17.27
CA ILE A 213 9.64 -13.96 -18.54
C ILE A 213 8.55 -14.73 -19.29
N ARG A 214 8.63 -16.06 -19.28
CA ARG A 214 7.62 -16.92 -19.94
C ARG A 214 6.25 -16.89 -19.25
N ARG A 215 6.22 -16.65 -17.93
CA ARG A 215 4.96 -16.47 -17.17
C ARG A 215 4.20 -15.21 -17.60
N ARG A 216 4.91 -14.14 -17.99
CA ARG A 216 4.31 -12.90 -18.49
C ARG A 216 3.72 -13.05 -19.90
N GLN A 217 4.28 -13.96 -20.71
CA GLN A 217 3.87 -14.17 -22.10
C GLN A 217 2.72 -15.20 -22.22
N ASN A 218 2.79 -16.33 -21.51
CA ASN A 218 1.75 -17.36 -21.59
C ASN A 218 0.41 -16.95 -20.95
N GLY A 219 0.43 -16.02 -19.98
CA GLY A 219 -0.80 -15.45 -19.42
C GLY A 219 -1.63 -14.65 -20.44
N ARG A 220 -0.99 -14.10 -21.47
CA ARG A 220 -1.66 -13.34 -22.55
C ARG A 220 -2.30 -14.25 -23.59
N ALA A 221 -1.72 -15.42 -23.87
CA ALA A 221 -2.24 -16.39 -24.84
C ALA A 221 -3.44 -17.19 -24.31
N ALA A 222 -3.47 -17.52 -23.01
CA ALA A 222 -4.60 -18.22 -22.39
C ALA A 222 -5.88 -17.38 -22.34
N LEU A 223 -5.77 -16.05 -22.24
CA LEU A 223 -6.90 -15.12 -22.29
C LEU A 223 -7.59 -15.10 -23.66
N ALA A 224 -6.84 -15.30 -24.75
CA ALA A 224 -7.40 -15.32 -26.10
C ALA A 224 -8.17 -16.63 -26.38
N ALA A 225 -7.67 -17.77 -25.93
CA ALA A 225 -8.36 -19.06 -26.08
C ALA A 225 -9.61 -19.16 -25.18
N GLY A 226 -9.59 -18.55 -24.00
CA GLY A 226 -10.76 -18.49 -23.11
C GLY A 226 -11.91 -17.63 -23.67
N ALA A 227 -11.59 -16.57 -24.42
CA ALA A 227 -12.60 -15.70 -25.04
C ALA A 227 -13.43 -16.44 -26.10
N ALA A 228 -12.83 -17.34 -26.88
CA ALA A 228 -13.54 -18.09 -27.92
C ALA A 228 -14.56 -19.09 -27.34
N VAL A 229 -14.23 -19.76 -26.23
CA VAL A 229 -15.15 -20.70 -25.56
C VAL A 229 -16.26 -19.98 -24.80
N LEU A 230 -15.96 -18.79 -24.24
CA LEU A 230 -16.96 -17.95 -23.55
C LEU A 230 -18.02 -17.38 -24.51
N VAL A 231 -17.67 -17.09 -25.77
CA VAL A 231 -18.65 -16.64 -26.78
C VAL A 231 -19.62 -17.76 -27.16
N CYS A 232 -19.16 -19.01 -27.25
CA CYS A 232 -20.04 -20.16 -27.51
C CYS A 232 -20.88 -20.56 -26.29
N GLY A 233 -20.39 -20.34 -25.06
CA GLY A 233 -21.13 -20.61 -23.83
C GLY A 233 -22.18 -19.55 -23.45
N ALA A 234 -21.99 -18.30 -23.87
CA ALA A 234 -22.86 -17.18 -23.51
C ALA A 234 -24.23 -17.15 -24.21
N LEU A 235 -24.47 -18.00 -25.22
CA LEU A 235 -25.76 -18.08 -25.92
C LEU A 235 -26.78 -19.05 -25.30
N LEU A 236 -26.38 -19.89 -24.32
CA LEU A 236 -27.22 -21.00 -23.85
C LEU A 236 -27.61 -20.95 -22.35
N GLY A 237 -27.40 -19.84 -21.64
CA GLY A 237 -27.73 -19.80 -20.20
C GLY A 237 -27.92 -18.41 -19.59
N LEU A 238 -29.07 -17.80 -19.84
CA LEU A 238 -29.72 -16.87 -18.91
C LEU A 238 -30.97 -17.59 -18.36
N PRO A 239 -31.35 -17.46 -17.07
CA PRO A 239 -31.31 -16.21 -16.29
C PRO A 239 -30.87 -16.32 -14.81
N GLY A 240 -30.55 -15.16 -14.18
CA GLY A 240 -30.80 -14.93 -12.75
C GLY A 240 -29.61 -14.70 -11.80
N GLN A 241 -29.32 -13.42 -11.52
CA GLN A 241 -28.84 -12.81 -10.24
C GLN A 241 -27.91 -13.63 -9.31
N GLY A 242 -26.64 -13.23 -9.20
CA GLY A 242 -25.80 -13.56 -8.03
C GLY A 242 -24.31 -13.60 -8.31
N TRP A 243 -23.54 -12.76 -7.61
CA TRP A 243 -22.08 -12.70 -7.67
C TRP A 243 -21.50 -13.92 -6.93
N GLY A 244 -20.74 -14.77 -7.63
CA GLY A 244 -20.23 -16.05 -7.09
C GLY A 244 -19.09 -15.94 -6.06
N PRO A 245 -18.89 -16.95 -5.18
CA PRO A 245 -18.42 -16.72 -3.82
C PRO A 245 -17.01 -17.19 -3.42
N TYR A 246 -16.08 -17.59 -4.31
CA TYR A 246 -14.81 -18.19 -3.83
C TYR A 246 -13.54 -17.82 -4.62
N GLY A 247 -12.62 -17.12 -3.94
CA GLY A 247 -11.23 -16.92 -4.34
C GLY A 247 -10.42 -16.21 -3.25
N ALA A 248 -9.29 -16.80 -2.81
CA ALA A 248 -8.49 -16.44 -1.63
C ALA A 248 -7.73 -15.08 -1.69
N ALA A 249 -8.15 -14.16 -2.57
CA ALA A 249 -7.60 -12.80 -2.67
C ALA A 249 -8.67 -11.75 -3.06
N ALA A 250 -9.96 -12.03 -2.81
CA ALA A 250 -11.00 -11.00 -2.85
C ALA A 250 -11.21 -10.44 -1.43
N PRO A 251 -11.07 -9.14 -1.16
CA PRO A 251 -11.37 -8.59 0.17
C PRO A 251 -12.86 -8.79 0.53
N PRO A 252 -13.19 -9.15 1.79
CA PRO A 252 -14.54 -9.48 2.24
C PRO A 252 -15.45 -8.25 2.44
N TYR A 253 -15.34 -7.21 1.62
CA TYR A 253 -16.27 -6.07 1.70
C TYR A 253 -17.66 -6.41 1.11
N ALA A 254 -17.78 -7.49 0.34
CA ALA A 254 -19.04 -7.90 -0.30
C ALA A 254 -19.89 -8.91 0.50
N ARG A 255 -19.63 -9.11 1.81
CA ARG A 255 -20.51 -9.91 2.70
C ARG A 255 -20.77 -9.26 4.07
N ASN A 256 -20.34 -8.02 4.28
CA ASN A 256 -20.68 -7.28 5.50
C ASN A 256 -22.01 -6.56 5.27
N ALA A 257 -23.02 -6.84 6.08
CA ALA A 257 -24.35 -6.24 5.94
C ALA A 257 -24.34 -4.70 5.97
N ALA A 258 -23.42 -4.08 6.71
CA ALA A 258 -23.25 -2.62 6.72
C ALA A 258 -22.66 -2.10 5.41
N ALA A 259 -21.72 -2.84 4.82
CA ALA A 259 -21.13 -2.54 3.52
C ALA A 259 -22.12 -2.69 2.36
N GLU A 260 -22.96 -3.72 2.41
CA GLU A 260 -24.06 -3.90 1.44
C GLU A 260 -25.13 -2.81 1.59
N ALA A 261 -25.50 -2.48 2.83
CA ALA A 261 -26.43 -1.39 3.10
C ALA A 261 -25.88 -0.04 2.63
N ALA A 262 -24.55 0.17 2.69
CA ALA A 262 -23.90 1.37 2.20
C ALA A 262 -24.01 1.56 0.69
N LEU A 263 -24.22 0.47 -0.06
CA LEU A 263 -24.38 0.47 -1.52
C LEU A 263 -25.84 0.65 -1.97
N ASP A 264 -26.79 0.58 -1.04
CA ASP A 264 -28.22 0.72 -1.35
C ASP A 264 -28.64 2.20 -1.36
N PRO A 265 -29.00 2.78 -2.52
CA PRO A 265 -29.48 4.16 -2.59
C PRO A 265 -30.77 4.39 -1.78
N GLY A 266 -31.54 3.34 -1.49
CA GLY A 266 -32.74 3.41 -0.65
C GLY A 266 -32.45 3.55 0.84
N ARG A 267 -31.21 3.34 1.28
CA ARG A 267 -30.78 3.44 2.68
C ARG A 267 -29.97 4.70 3.00
N LEU A 268 -29.74 5.57 2.00
CA LEU A 268 -29.05 6.84 2.20
C LEU A 268 -29.70 7.63 3.34
N ALA A 269 -28.87 8.13 4.26
CA ALA A 269 -29.36 9.01 5.31
C ALA A 269 -29.74 10.36 4.70
N VAL A 270 -30.95 10.85 5.01
CA VAL A 270 -31.43 12.17 4.57
C VAL A 270 -31.91 12.93 5.79
N SER A 271 -31.44 14.17 5.95
CA SER A 271 -31.96 15.07 7.00
C SER A 271 -33.17 15.81 6.48
N SER A 272 -34.14 16.07 7.37
CA SER A 272 -35.25 16.98 7.04
C SER A 272 -34.71 18.39 6.75
N ALA A 273 -35.48 19.17 5.98
CA ALA A 273 -35.10 20.54 5.60
C ALA A 273 -34.85 21.47 6.81
N THR A 274 -35.40 21.12 7.98
CA THR A 274 -35.33 21.92 9.22
C THR A 274 -34.45 21.28 10.31
N ALA A 275 -33.85 20.11 10.07
CA ALA A 275 -33.06 19.40 11.09
C ALA A 275 -31.92 20.23 11.68
N TRP A 276 -31.31 21.10 10.87
CA TRP A 276 -30.23 21.98 11.29
C TRP A 276 -30.64 23.05 12.31
N LYS A 277 -31.93 23.39 12.41
CA LYS A 277 -32.42 24.42 13.34
C LYS A 277 -32.34 23.98 14.81
N THR A 278 -32.41 22.68 15.06
CA THR A 278 -32.38 22.09 16.40
C THR A 278 -31.16 21.21 16.63
N ALA A 279 -30.25 21.14 15.65
CA ALA A 279 -29.05 20.33 15.74
C ALA A 279 -28.08 20.92 16.78
N ALA A 280 -27.73 20.13 17.80
CA ALA A 280 -26.68 20.50 18.76
C ALA A 280 -25.31 20.68 18.09
N ARG A 281 -25.09 20.02 16.93
CA ARG A 281 -23.92 20.20 16.07
C ARG A 281 -24.36 20.64 14.68
N PRO A 282 -24.33 21.94 14.37
CA PRO A 282 -24.58 22.44 13.02
C PRO A 282 -23.37 22.20 12.12
N ASP A 283 -23.26 20.97 11.59
CA ASP A 283 -22.21 20.51 10.68
C ASP A 283 -22.82 19.81 9.45
N PHE A 284 -22.01 19.14 8.62
CA PHE A 284 -22.48 18.41 7.43
C PHE A 284 -23.50 17.30 7.73
N SER A 285 -23.54 16.77 8.96
CA SER A 285 -24.54 15.79 9.38
C SER A 285 -25.94 16.38 9.52
N ALA A 286 -26.06 17.70 9.67
CA ALA A 286 -27.33 18.40 9.78
C ALA A 286 -27.85 18.93 8.43
N TRP A 287 -27.07 18.82 7.36
CA TRP A 287 -27.46 19.32 6.03
C TRP A 287 -28.56 18.45 5.40
N PRO A 288 -29.63 19.05 4.87
CA PRO A 288 -30.61 18.32 4.05
C PRO A 288 -30.05 18.02 2.66
N ALA A 289 -30.54 16.96 2.02
CA ALA A 289 -30.24 16.67 0.62
C ALA A 289 -30.86 17.74 -0.30
N ARG A 290 -30.09 18.29 -1.24
CA ARG A 290 -30.54 19.30 -2.21
C ARG A 290 -30.17 18.94 -3.66
N GLY A 291 -30.83 19.56 -4.63
CA GLY A 291 -30.61 19.33 -6.06
C GLY A 291 -31.68 18.47 -6.73
N ASP A 292 -31.71 18.56 -8.06
CA ASP A 292 -32.76 18.01 -8.95
C ASP A 292 -32.61 16.51 -9.28
N ARG A 293 -31.58 15.84 -8.75
CA ARG A 293 -31.31 14.41 -8.94
C ARG A 293 -31.24 13.62 -7.64
N THR A 294 -31.71 14.19 -6.54
CA THR A 294 -31.79 13.50 -5.23
C THR A 294 -32.68 12.25 -5.25
N GLY A 295 -33.64 12.17 -6.18
CA GLY A 295 -34.48 10.98 -6.39
C GLY A 295 -33.97 9.98 -7.44
N ASP A 296 -32.88 10.29 -8.16
CA ASP A 296 -32.36 9.43 -9.23
C ASP A 296 -31.61 8.23 -8.65
N ARG A 297 -32.35 7.15 -8.36
CA ARG A 297 -31.79 5.91 -7.80
C ARG A 297 -30.73 5.27 -8.70
N ALA A 298 -30.78 5.47 -10.02
CA ALA A 298 -29.81 4.89 -10.93
C ALA A 298 -28.46 5.63 -10.80
N LEU A 299 -28.50 6.96 -10.76
CA LEU A 299 -27.33 7.81 -10.48
C LEU A 299 -26.73 7.50 -9.11
N LEU A 300 -27.56 7.49 -8.06
CA LEU A 300 -27.09 7.27 -6.70
C LEU A 300 -26.46 5.87 -6.54
N ARG A 301 -27.06 4.83 -7.12
CA ARG A 301 -26.47 3.49 -7.12
C ARG A 301 -25.11 3.45 -7.83
N ARG A 302 -24.98 4.12 -8.97
CA ARG A 302 -23.68 4.20 -9.67
C ARG A 302 -22.64 4.94 -8.85
N ALA A 303 -22.99 6.10 -8.30
CA ALA A 303 -22.07 6.90 -7.48
C ALA A 303 -21.56 6.12 -6.25
N LEU A 304 -22.45 5.39 -5.56
CA LEU A 304 -22.09 4.50 -4.45
C LEU A 304 -21.21 3.33 -4.90
N ALA A 305 -21.53 2.72 -6.05
CA ALA A 305 -20.72 1.62 -6.60
C ALA A 305 -19.30 2.09 -6.98
N VAL A 306 -19.19 3.27 -7.61
CA VAL A 306 -17.90 3.87 -7.98
C VAL A 306 -17.10 4.27 -6.74
N TRP A 307 -17.74 4.85 -5.72
CA TRP A 307 -17.08 5.07 -4.42
C TRP A 307 -16.55 3.77 -3.83
N ALA A 308 -17.38 2.72 -3.78
CA ALA A 308 -16.96 1.48 -3.15
C ALA A 308 -15.81 0.77 -3.90
N ARG A 309 -15.82 0.84 -5.23
CA ARG A 309 -14.83 0.21 -6.11
C ARG A 309 -14.59 1.09 -7.34
N PRO A 310 -13.71 2.10 -7.26
CA PRO A 310 -13.40 2.94 -8.40
C PRO A 310 -12.76 2.11 -9.50
N GLY A 311 -13.24 2.29 -10.74
CA GLY A 311 -12.61 1.68 -11.90
C GLY A 311 -11.21 2.24 -12.15
N ALA A 312 -10.36 1.49 -12.86
CA ALA A 312 -8.97 1.91 -13.12
C ALA A 312 -8.83 3.26 -13.85
N ARG A 313 -9.88 3.72 -14.52
CA ARG A 313 -9.94 5.00 -15.25
C ARG A 313 -10.61 6.14 -14.47
N VAL A 314 -11.12 5.88 -13.27
CA VAL A 314 -11.74 6.90 -12.41
C VAL A 314 -10.64 7.63 -11.66
N PRO A 315 -10.33 8.90 -11.98
CA PRO A 315 -9.45 9.70 -11.14
C PRO A 315 -10.00 9.80 -9.72
N VAL A 316 -9.16 9.44 -8.74
CA VAL A 316 -9.44 9.57 -7.32
C VAL A 316 -8.50 10.60 -6.73
N THR A 317 -9.04 11.67 -6.18
CA THR A 317 -8.28 12.65 -5.39
C THR A 317 -8.71 12.61 -3.94
N ALA A 318 -7.79 12.90 -3.03
CA ALA A 318 -8.09 12.91 -1.61
C ALA A 318 -7.27 13.97 -0.89
N THR A 319 -7.91 14.71 -0.01
CA THR A 319 -7.24 15.55 0.98
C THR A 319 -6.18 14.70 1.73
N PRO A 320 -4.96 15.19 1.99
CA PRO A 320 -3.90 14.39 2.62
C PRO A 320 -4.31 13.74 3.95
N GLY A 321 -4.10 12.43 4.06
CA GLY A 321 -4.47 11.65 5.25
C GLY A 321 -5.96 11.28 5.35
N THR A 322 -6.71 11.41 4.25
CA THR A 322 -8.10 10.95 4.14
C THR A 322 -8.14 9.53 3.61
N PRO A 323 -8.80 8.58 4.30
CA PRO A 323 -9.05 7.26 3.74
C PRO A 323 -9.85 7.38 2.43
N VAL A 324 -9.53 6.58 1.42
CA VAL A 324 -10.26 6.50 0.13
C VAL A 324 -11.09 5.23 -0.02
N GLY A 325 -11.18 4.43 1.05
CA GLY A 325 -11.97 3.20 1.08
C GLY A 325 -13.48 3.45 0.97
N PRO A 326 -14.28 2.39 0.86
CA PRO A 326 -15.73 2.49 0.80
C PRO A 326 -16.32 3.09 2.09
N ALA A 327 -17.59 3.49 2.06
CA ALA A 327 -18.29 3.98 3.25
C ALA A 327 -18.43 2.88 4.32
N ALA A 328 -18.38 3.23 5.61
CA ALA A 328 -18.56 2.24 6.68
C ALA A 328 -20.03 1.79 6.88
N GLY A 329 -20.97 2.56 6.36
CA GLY A 329 -22.42 2.33 6.40
C GLY A 329 -23.12 3.29 5.44
N PRO A 330 -24.47 3.33 5.43
CA PRO A 330 -25.23 4.21 4.54
C PRO A 330 -24.84 5.68 4.72
N PRO A 331 -24.22 6.31 3.70
CA PRO A 331 -23.79 7.68 3.82
C PRO A 331 -24.98 8.63 3.74
N ARG A 332 -24.77 9.85 4.23
CA ARG A 332 -25.73 10.94 4.08
C ARG A 332 -25.64 11.54 2.68
N LEU A 333 -26.78 11.76 2.05
CA LEU A 333 -26.85 12.53 0.81
C LEU A 333 -26.89 14.03 1.14
N LEU A 334 -25.93 14.80 0.63
CA LEU A 334 -25.88 16.26 0.77
C LEU A 334 -26.41 16.95 -0.48
N PHE A 335 -26.04 16.44 -1.66
CA PHE A 335 -26.45 17.01 -2.94
C PHE A 335 -26.47 15.98 -4.05
N ALA A 336 -27.42 16.09 -4.98
CA ALA A 336 -27.38 15.41 -6.27
C ALA A 336 -28.06 16.27 -7.33
N GLY A 337 -27.34 16.65 -8.38
CA GLY A 337 -27.90 17.47 -9.45
C GLY A 337 -26.90 17.81 -10.56
N VAL A 338 -27.39 18.51 -11.57
CA VAL A 338 -26.56 19.02 -12.67
C VAL A 338 -25.93 20.35 -12.29
N VAL A 339 -24.61 20.46 -12.40
CA VAL A 339 -23.84 21.67 -12.12
C VAL A 339 -22.91 21.96 -13.29
N ASP A 340 -23.17 23.08 -13.96
CA ASP A 340 -22.53 23.44 -15.23
C ASP A 340 -22.68 22.30 -16.27
N HIS A 341 -21.61 21.57 -16.60
CA HIS A 341 -21.61 20.46 -17.56
C HIS A 341 -21.36 19.08 -16.90
N ALA A 342 -21.54 18.98 -15.58
CA ALA A 342 -21.34 17.75 -14.82
C ALA A 342 -22.57 17.38 -13.97
N VAL A 343 -22.88 16.10 -13.88
CA VAL A 343 -23.78 15.55 -12.86
C VAL A 343 -22.95 15.27 -11.62
N VAL A 344 -23.29 15.91 -10.50
CA VAL A 344 -22.52 15.82 -9.26
C VAL A 344 -23.37 15.22 -8.14
N VAL A 345 -22.76 14.35 -7.34
CA VAL A 345 -23.34 13.81 -6.11
C VAL A 345 -22.36 14.04 -4.96
N LEU A 346 -22.84 14.63 -3.86
CA LEU A 346 -22.08 14.82 -2.63
C LEU A 346 -22.64 13.94 -1.52
N PHE A 347 -21.78 13.12 -0.94
CA PHE A 347 -22.08 12.28 0.22
C PHE A 347 -21.27 12.71 1.45
N HIS A 348 -21.75 12.35 2.64
CA HIS A 348 -21.01 12.47 3.90
C HIS A 348 -21.18 11.22 4.75
N ASP A 349 -20.11 10.56 5.14
CA ASP A 349 -20.15 9.32 5.95
C ASP A 349 -19.95 9.53 7.46
N GLY A 350 -19.84 10.79 7.90
CA GLY A 350 -19.54 11.15 9.29
C GLY A 350 -18.09 11.55 9.53
N LEU A 351 -17.17 11.17 8.64
CA LEU A 351 -15.74 11.50 8.74
C LEU A 351 -15.24 12.33 7.55
N ARG A 352 -15.87 12.16 6.39
CA ARG A 352 -15.45 12.79 5.14
C ARG A 352 -16.64 13.09 4.25
N VAL A 353 -16.46 14.11 3.41
CA VAL A 353 -17.30 14.38 2.25
C VAL A 353 -16.70 13.68 1.04
N VAL A 354 -17.56 13.04 0.24
CA VAL A 354 -17.18 12.39 -1.02
C VAL A 354 -17.96 13.03 -2.16
N ARG A 355 -17.24 13.51 -3.16
CA ARG A 355 -17.80 14.07 -4.39
C ARG A 355 -17.62 13.08 -5.52
N TYR A 356 -18.73 12.65 -6.09
CA TYR A 356 -18.80 11.97 -7.38
C TYR A 356 -19.19 12.99 -8.45
N ALA A 357 -18.50 12.99 -9.59
CA ALA A 357 -18.92 13.77 -10.75
C ALA A 357 -18.83 12.94 -12.02
N GLU A 358 -19.79 13.07 -12.94
CA GLU A 358 -19.74 12.50 -14.28
C GLU A 358 -20.17 13.53 -15.33
N ALA A 359 -19.65 13.42 -16.56
CA ALA A 359 -20.06 14.30 -17.67
C ALA A 359 -21.57 14.14 -17.97
N THR A 360 -22.26 15.27 -18.24
CA THR A 360 -23.71 15.24 -18.51
C THR A 360 -24.09 14.57 -19.83
N ASP A 361 -23.17 14.55 -20.80
CA ASP A 361 -23.35 13.91 -22.11
C ASP A 361 -23.24 12.38 -22.05
N GLY A 362 -22.89 11.81 -20.89
CA GLY A 362 -22.74 10.36 -20.70
C GLY A 362 -21.52 9.77 -21.40
N GLN A 363 -20.61 10.60 -21.92
CA GLN A 363 -19.36 10.12 -22.50
C GLN A 363 -18.52 9.42 -21.42
N GLY A 364 -18.02 8.22 -21.71
CA GLY A 364 -17.23 7.44 -20.75
C GLY A 364 -18.03 6.84 -19.57
N ARG A 365 -19.38 6.85 -19.62
CA ARG A 365 -20.24 6.31 -18.55
C ARG A 365 -20.20 4.77 -18.49
N GLY A 366 -19.97 4.11 -19.62
CA GLY A 366 -19.93 2.65 -19.74
C GLY A 366 -18.62 2.00 -19.26
N ASP A 367 -17.50 2.73 -19.33
CA ASP A 367 -16.16 2.25 -18.93
C ASP A 367 -15.58 3.01 -17.72
N GLY A 368 -16.36 3.93 -17.13
CA GLY A 368 -16.00 4.74 -15.97
C GLY A 368 -15.00 5.86 -16.25
N SER A 369 -14.61 6.09 -17.51
CA SER A 369 -13.63 7.12 -17.89
C SER A 369 -14.16 8.56 -17.81
N GLY A 370 -15.49 8.73 -17.76
CA GLY A 370 -16.15 10.04 -17.63
C GLY A 370 -16.48 10.44 -16.20
N ALA A 371 -16.08 9.66 -15.19
CA ALA A 371 -16.41 9.89 -13.78
C ALA A 371 -15.17 10.22 -12.93
N SER A 372 -15.32 11.04 -11.90
CA SER A 372 -14.28 11.36 -10.92
C SER A 372 -14.77 11.20 -9.48
N LEU A 373 -13.84 10.90 -8.58
CA LEU A 373 -14.08 10.88 -7.13
C LEU A 373 -13.10 11.77 -6.39
N ASP A 374 -13.64 12.63 -5.53
CA ASP A 374 -12.84 13.47 -4.65
C ASP A 374 -13.24 13.24 -3.19
N PHE A 375 -12.26 13.08 -2.31
CA PHE A 375 -12.46 12.84 -0.88
C PHE A 375 -11.93 14.00 -0.07
N ALA A 376 -12.77 14.60 0.76
CA ALA A 376 -12.34 15.63 1.71
C ALA A 376 -12.63 15.21 3.14
N ARG A 377 -11.60 15.28 3.98
CA ARG A 377 -11.73 15.04 5.41
C ARG A 377 -12.52 16.17 6.07
N THR A 378 -13.49 15.79 6.91
CA THR A 378 -14.43 16.72 7.57
C THR A 378 -14.75 16.30 9.00
N ASP A 379 -13.90 15.48 9.62
CA ASP A 379 -14.02 15.14 11.04
C ASP A 379 -13.89 16.39 11.91
N ASP A 380 -14.65 16.43 13.00
CA ASP A 380 -14.77 17.59 13.89
C ASP A 380 -15.16 18.91 13.19
N ALA A 381 -15.82 18.83 12.03
CA ALA A 381 -16.40 20.00 11.39
C ALA A 381 -17.43 20.66 12.33
N THR A 382 -17.37 21.99 12.37
CA THR A 382 -18.30 22.85 13.10
C THR A 382 -18.97 23.82 12.13
N ALA A 383 -19.97 24.59 12.55
CA ALA A 383 -20.61 25.55 11.65
C ALA A 383 -19.63 26.52 10.97
N ASP A 384 -18.55 26.90 11.64
CA ASP A 384 -17.50 27.79 11.11
C ASP A 384 -16.72 27.17 9.93
N SER A 385 -16.66 25.84 9.87
CA SER A 385 -15.90 25.07 8.86
C SER A 385 -16.81 24.26 7.92
N ALA A 386 -18.11 24.16 8.25
CA ALA A 386 -19.15 23.52 7.46
C ALA A 386 -20.09 24.54 6.80
N GLY A 387 -19.55 25.68 6.36
CA GLY A 387 -20.34 26.75 5.73
C GLY A 387 -20.52 26.59 4.22
N LEU A 388 -19.54 25.99 3.53
CA LEU A 388 -19.52 25.82 2.07
C LEU A 388 -18.84 24.50 1.70
N LEU A 389 -19.27 23.90 0.58
CA LEU A 389 -18.57 22.80 -0.10
C LEU A 389 -18.39 23.11 -1.58
N VAL A 390 -17.23 22.79 -2.14
CA VAL A 390 -17.01 22.86 -3.59
C VAL A 390 -17.79 21.73 -4.27
N VAL A 391 -18.67 22.09 -5.21
CA VAL A 391 -19.47 21.15 -6.01
C VAL A 391 -18.87 20.96 -7.39
N ASN A 392 -18.30 22.02 -7.96
CA ASN A 392 -17.61 21.95 -9.22
C ASN A 392 -16.48 22.97 -9.28
N ARG A 393 -15.37 22.59 -9.94
CA ARG A 393 -14.24 23.48 -10.18
C ARG A 393 -13.84 23.37 -11.64
N THR A 394 -13.74 24.53 -12.28
CA THR A 394 -13.18 24.73 -13.61
C THR A 394 -11.91 25.58 -13.49
N GLU A 395 -11.19 25.80 -14.59
CA GLU A 395 -10.00 26.67 -14.60
C GLU A 395 -10.30 28.14 -14.24
N ALA A 396 -11.55 28.57 -14.44
CA ALA A 396 -11.97 29.95 -14.22
C ALA A 396 -12.82 30.12 -12.97
N ASN A 397 -13.69 29.14 -12.68
CA ASN A 397 -14.77 29.31 -11.72
C ASN A 397 -14.94 28.11 -10.79
N VAL A 398 -15.45 28.39 -9.61
CA VAL A 398 -15.83 27.44 -8.58
C VAL A 398 -17.32 27.62 -8.27
N ARG A 399 -18.03 26.50 -8.14
CA ARG A 399 -19.41 26.44 -7.65
C ARG A 399 -19.41 25.89 -6.24
N TYR A 400 -20.09 26.56 -5.33
CA TYR A 400 -20.22 26.11 -3.95
C TYR A 400 -21.66 25.72 -3.62
N LEU A 401 -21.81 24.72 -2.77
CA LEU A 401 -23.03 24.41 -2.05
C LEU A 401 -22.94 25.07 -0.68
N THR A 402 -23.91 25.92 -0.36
CA THR A 402 -23.97 26.60 0.93
C THR A 402 -24.60 25.73 2.00
N ALA A 403 -24.21 25.92 3.26
CA ALA A 403 -24.94 25.35 4.38
C ALA A 403 -26.38 25.93 4.47
N PRO A 404 -27.33 25.21 5.07
CA PRO A 404 -28.72 25.67 5.12
C PRO A 404 -28.96 26.90 6.01
N TRP A 405 -28.04 27.22 6.93
CA TRP A 405 -28.07 28.44 7.75
C TRP A 405 -27.39 29.65 7.08
N VAL A 406 -26.77 29.48 5.92
CA VAL A 406 -26.13 30.57 5.19
C VAL A 406 -27.19 31.42 4.52
N THR A 407 -27.18 32.72 4.82
CA THR A 407 -28.15 33.70 4.30
C THR A 407 -27.52 34.69 3.33
N SER A 408 -26.20 34.82 3.33
CA SER A 408 -25.49 35.69 2.40
C SER A 408 -24.10 35.17 2.06
N VAL A 409 -23.72 35.33 0.79
CA VAL A 409 -22.38 35.03 0.28
C VAL A 409 -21.90 36.25 -0.49
N ARG A 410 -20.73 36.77 -0.15
CA ARG A 410 -20.10 37.89 -0.86
C ARG A 410 -18.71 37.54 -1.34
N LEU A 411 -18.43 37.79 -2.61
CA LEU A 411 -17.10 37.71 -3.19
C LEU A 411 -16.28 38.94 -2.76
N VAL A 412 -15.14 38.70 -2.12
CA VAL A 412 -14.18 39.72 -1.73
C VAL A 412 -12.83 39.45 -2.40
N ASP A 413 -12.10 40.52 -2.69
CA ASP A 413 -10.69 40.46 -3.10
C ASP A 413 -9.84 40.80 -1.88
N LEU A 414 -9.02 39.87 -1.41
CA LEU A 414 -8.21 40.09 -0.21
C LEU A 414 -7.23 41.26 -0.41
N LEU A 415 -6.79 41.54 -1.63
CA LEU A 415 -5.86 42.64 -1.93
C LEU A 415 -6.57 44.01 -1.96
N LYS A 416 -7.89 44.05 -1.85
CA LYS A 416 -8.72 45.27 -1.78
C LYS A 416 -9.54 45.27 -0.48
N PRO A 417 -8.89 45.41 0.69
CA PRO A 417 -9.52 45.17 1.99
C PRO A 417 -10.64 46.16 2.37
N ASP A 418 -10.73 47.30 1.68
CA ASP A 418 -11.77 48.32 1.91
C ASP A 418 -12.97 48.18 0.97
N ALA A 419 -12.88 47.31 -0.03
CA ALA A 419 -14.03 47.00 -0.88
C ALA A 419 -15.04 46.15 -0.10
N ALA A 420 -16.32 46.53 -0.17
CA ALA A 420 -17.40 45.80 0.52
C ALA A 420 -17.65 44.38 -0.04
N GLY A 421 -17.13 44.08 -1.23
CA GLY A 421 -17.35 42.82 -1.95
C GLY A 421 -18.68 42.77 -2.70
N GLN A 422 -18.79 41.86 -3.66
CA GLN A 422 -19.95 41.69 -4.52
C GLN A 422 -20.86 40.58 -3.98
N SER A 423 -22.18 40.77 -3.98
CA SER A 423 -23.11 39.71 -3.60
C SER A 423 -23.05 38.57 -4.62
N VAL A 424 -23.02 37.33 -4.13
CA VAL A 424 -23.06 36.12 -4.95
C VAL A 424 -24.46 35.53 -4.80
N ALA A 425 -25.19 35.40 -5.92
CA ALA A 425 -26.51 34.79 -5.90
C ALA A 425 -26.41 33.32 -5.45
N VAL A 426 -27.38 32.89 -4.64
CA VAL A 426 -27.53 31.50 -4.18
C VAL A 426 -28.88 31.00 -4.65
N GLY A 427 -28.89 29.89 -5.39
CA GLY A 427 -30.10 29.24 -5.89
C GLY A 427 -30.92 28.58 -4.79
N ALA A 428 -32.15 28.18 -5.12
CA ALA A 428 -33.04 27.50 -4.18
C ALA A 428 -32.50 26.13 -3.69
N ASP A 429 -31.61 25.52 -4.46
CA ASP A 429 -30.88 24.29 -4.12
C ASP A 429 -29.61 24.57 -3.27
N GLY A 430 -29.32 25.83 -2.96
CA GLY A 430 -28.15 26.26 -2.20
C GLY A 430 -26.86 26.36 -3.04
N LEU A 431 -26.94 26.26 -4.36
CA LEU A 431 -25.77 26.47 -5.23
C LEU A 431 -25.48 27.96 -5.44
N THR A 432 -24.22 28.35 -5.37
CA THR A 432 -23.80 29.70 -5.73
C THR A 432 -23.79 29.90 -7.25
N ALA A 433 -23.96 31.14 -7.70
CA ALA A 433 -23.46 31.60 -8.99
C ALA A 433 -21.95 31.27 -9.16
N PRO A 434 -21.40 31.22 -10.38
CA PRO A 434 -19.97 30.96 -10.57
C PRO A 434 -19.12 31.99 -9.83
N VAL A 435 -18.17 31.52 -9.03
CA VAL A 435 -17.23 32.37 -8.31
C VAL A 435 -15.86 32.24 -8.96
N PRO A 436 -15.17 33.34 -9.30
CA PRO A 436 -13.82 33.26 -9.84
C PRO A 436 -12.87 32.47 -8.94
N ALA A 437 -12.21 31.46 -9.49
CA ALA A 437 -11.20 30.69 -8.79
C ALA A 437 -10.01 31.59 -8.41
N PRO A 438 -9.41 31.44 -7.22
CA PRO A 438 -8.16 32.13 -6.91
C PRO A 438 -7.08 31.63 -7.89
N ARG A 439 -6.46 32.52 -8.67
CA ARG A 439 -5.43 32.16 -9.65
C ARG A 439 -4.04 32.50 -9.12
N THR A 440 -3.09 31.61 -9.37
CA THR A 440 -1.66 31.85 -9.17
C THR A 440 -1.07 32.40 -10.47
N THR A 441 -1.27 33.69 -10.72
CA THR A 441 -0.55 34.40 -11.80
C THR A 441 0.86 34.76 -11.32
N GLU A 442 1.82 34.90 -12.24
CA GLU A 442 3.21 35.29 -11.91
C GLU A 442 3.28 36.55 -11.04
N SER A 443 2.38 37.52 -11.29
CA SER A 443 2.12 38.64 -10.41
C SER A 443 0.82 38.42 -9.62
N CYS A 444 0.89 38.36 -8.29
CA CYS A 444 -0.30 38.29 -7.42
C CYS A 444 -1.00 39.65 -7.36
N THR A 445 -2.00 39.85 -8.24
CA THR A 445 -2.76 41.11 -8.35
C THR A 445 -4.18 41.02 -7.79
N ARG A 446 -4.65 39.79 -7.50
CA ARG A 446 -5.95 39.52 -6.90
C ARG A 446 -5.91 38.21 -6.13
N TRP A 447 -6.72 38.12 -5.08
CA TRP A 447 -6.98 36.85 -4.40
C TRP A 447 -8.42 36.78 -3.94
N SER A 448 -9.21 35.92 -4.59
CA SER A 448 -10.64 35.79 -4.32
C SER A 448 -10.91 34.98 -3.04
N ALA A 449 -11.80 35.50 -2.21
CA ALA A 449 -12.34 34.83 -1.02
C ALA A 449 -13.84 35.10 -0.90
N LEU A 450 -14.53 34.30 -0.10
CA LEU A 450 -15.97 34.42 0.15
C LEU A 450 -16.20 34.84 1.60
N ARG A 451 -16.98 35.90 1.79
CA ARG A 451 -17.53 36.26 3.08
C ARG A 451 -18.92 35.66 3.20
N VAL A 452 -19.11 34.79 4.19
CA VAL A 452 -20.33 34.01 4.39
C VAL A 452 -21.01 34.47 5.68
N GLY A 453 -22.21 35.01 5.54
CA GLY A 453 -23.09 35.35 6.66
C GLY A 453 -24.20 34.31 6.82
N GLY A 454 -24.67 34.10 8.06
CA GLY A 454 -25.72 33.14 8.35
C GLY A 454 -26.32 33.31 9.73
N GLN A 455 -27.42 32.61 9.98
CA GLN A 455 -28.17 32.65 11.22
C GLN A 455 -28.46 31.24 11.70
N LEU A 456 -28.08 30.94 12.95
CA LEU A 456 -28.43 29.70 13.64
C LEU A 456 -29.39 30.05 14.77
N ASP A 457 -30.58 29.44 14.75
CA ASP A 457 -31.65 29.71 15.72
C ASP A 457 -31.16 29.40 17.15
N GLY A 458 -31.47 30.28 18.11
CA GLY A 458 -31.09 30.11 19.52
C GLY A 458 -29.67 30.57 19.92
N GLN A 459 -28.86 31.07 18.98
CA GLN A 459 -27.60 31.77 19.27
C GLN A 459 -27.78 33.28 19.02
N PRO A 460 -27.72 34.15 20.05
CA PRO A 460 -27.73 35.59 19.82
C PRO A 460 -26.47 35.99 19.03
N GLY A 461 -26.61 36.36 17.75
CA GLY A 461 -25.52 36.92 16.94
C GLY A 461 -25.06 36.14 15.69
N GLY A 462 -25.88 35.27 15.09
CA GLY A 462 -25.53 34.58 13.83
C GLY A 462 -24.51 33.45 14.02
N VAL A 463 -23.94 32.90 12.93
CA VAL A 463 -22.94 31.79 12.89
C VAL A 463 -22.01 31.76 14.13
N PRO A 464 -21.66 30.58 14.72
CA PRO A 464 -20.93 30.52 15.99
C PRO A 464 -19.67 31.38 15.95
N GLY A 465 -19.53 32.24 16.96
CA GLY A 465 -18.56 33.33 16.95
C GLY A 465 -19.17 34.71 17.23
N GLY A 466 -20.51 34.83 17.21
CA GLY A 466 -21.26 36.00 17.72
C GLY A 466 -21.01 37.29 16.95
N ARG A 467 -20.67 37.22 15.66
CA ARG A 467 -20.20 38.37 14.89
C ARG A 467 -21.01 38.54 13.62
N SER A 468 -21.75 39.65 13.53
CA SER A 468 -22.51 40.10 12.35
C SER A 468 -21.69 40.27 11.05
N ALA A 469 -20.36 40.09 11.11
CA ALA A 469 -19.43 40.32 10.01
C ALA A 469 -19.17 39.11 9.09
N GLY A 470 -19.69 37.92 9.44
CA GLY A 470 -19.57 36.69 8.67
C GLY A 470 -18.16 36.07 8.66
N GLU A 471 -18.09 34.81 8.25
CA GLU A 471 -16.86 34.04 8.10
C GLU A 471 -16.16 34.33 6.78
N LEU A 472 -14.84 34.37 6.78
CA LEU A 472 -14.04 34.56 5.57
C LEU A 472 -13.44 33.23 5.15
N LEU A 473 -13.82 32.73 3.97
CA LEU A 473 -13.41 31.44 3.43
C LEU A 473 -12.63 31.62 2.13
N THR A 474 -11.63 30.79 1.87
CA THR A 474 -10.87 30.82 0.62
C THR A 474 -10.60 29.44 0.07
N ASP A 475 -10.57 29.32 -1.26
CA ASP A 475 -10.27 28.07 -1.93
C ASP A 475 -8.75 27.84 -2.01
N LEU A 476 -8.29 26.78 -1.37
CA LEU A 476 -6.91 26.29 -1.40
C LEU A 476 -6.75 24.97 -2.18
N GLY A 477 -7.75 24.61 -3.00
CA GLY A 477 -7.73 23.45 -3.89
C GLY A 477 -8.48 22.22 -3.37
N GLU A 478 -8.97 22.25 -2.14
CA GLU A 478 -9.71 21.14 -1.50
C GLU A 478 -11.23 21.25 -1.75
N LEU A 479 -12.03 20.24 -1.37
CA LEU A 479 -13.49 20.37 -1.42
C LEU A 479 -14.05 21.28 -0.32
N THR A 480 -13.39 21.33 0.84
CA THR A 480 -13.72 22.24 1.94
C THR A 480 -12.84 23.50 1.82
N PRO A 481 -13.43 24.70 1.65
CA PRO A 481 -12.68 25.94 1.69
C PRO A 481 -12.03 26.18 3.06
N ALA A 482 -10.84 26.78 3.07
CA ALA A 482 -10.14 27.10 4.31
C ALA A 482 -10.69 28.37 4.93
N ARG A 483 -10.94 28.35 6.24
CA ARG A 483 -11.34 29.53 7.01
C ARG A 483 -10.15 30.45 7.26
N LEU A 484 -10.31 31.74 7.01
CA LEU A 484 -9.30 32.76 7.31
C LEU A 484 -9.67 33.49 8.61
N THR A 485 -8.72 33.54 9.54
CA THR A 485 -8.89 34.21 10.84
C THR A 485 -7.76 35.20 11.10
N TYR A 486 -7.98 36.07 12.08
CA TYR A 486 -6.98 37.04 12.53
C TYR A 486 -7.00 37.17 14.04
N GLY A 487 -5.82 37.17 14.66
CA GLY A 487 -5.64 37.40 16.09
C GLY A 487 -4.76 36.36 16.77
N PRO A 488 -4.49 36.53 18.08
CA PRO A 488 -3.59 35.65 18.82
C PRO A 488 -3.94 34.16 18.64
N PRO A 489 -2.95 33.25 18.56
CA PRO A 489 -3.21 31.84 18.25
C PRO A 489 -4.15 31.10 19.23
N GLY A 490 -4.26 31.58 20.47
CA GLY A 490 -5.17 31.02 21.47
C GLY A 490 -6.63 31.46 21.34
N SER A 491 -6.90 32.53 20.58
CA SER A 491 -8.23 33.10 20.41
C SER A 491 -8.38 33.82 19.05
N PRO A 492 -8.15 33.12 17.93
CA PRO A 492 -8.26 33.72 16.62
C PRO A 492 -9.69 34.19 16.36
N GLY A 493 -9.84 35.37 15.79
CA GLY A 493 -11.13 35.98 15.51
C GLY A 493 -11.46 36.04 14.01
N ALA A 494 -12.71 36.38 13.70
CA ALA A 494 -13.13 36.70 12.34
C ALA A 494 -12.37 37.91 11.77
N VAL A 495 -12.15 37.89 10.45
CA VAL A 495 -11.48 38.98 9.71
C VAL A 495 -12.51 40.09 9.39
N SER A 496 -12.87 40.85 10.41
CA SER A 496 -13.86 41.93 10.31
C SER A 496 -13.25 43.33 10.50
N GLY A 497 -12.28 43.48 11.40
CA GLY A 497 -11.64 44.78 11.69
C GLY A 497 -10.57 45.19 10.67
N ALA A 498 -10.32 46.51 10.58
CA ALA A 498 -9.36 47.10 9.63
C ALA A 498 -7.94 46.49 9.76
N ALA A 499 -7.48 46.20 10.98
CA ALA A 499 -6.20 45.55 11.22
C ALA A 499 -6.11 44.16 10.57
N GLY A 500 -7.14 43.33 10.75
CA GLY A 500 -7.18 41.99 10.15
C GLY A 500 -7.29 42.02 8.63
N ARG A 501 -8.11 42.93 8.09
CA ARG A 501 -8.23 43.09 6.63
C ARG A 501 -6.91 43.58 6.00
N THR A 502 -6.23 44.53 6.63
CA THR A 502 -4.91 45.02 6.19
C THR A 502 -3.86 43.92 6.27
N ALA A 503 -3.81 43.17 7.38
CA ALA A 503 -2.89 42.04 7.55
C ALA A 503 -3.06 41.00 6.43
N TRP A 504 -4.30 40.63 6.13
CA TRP A 504 -4.62 39.71 5.04
C TRP A 504 -4.30 40.26 3.65
N ALA A 505 -4.59 41.53 3.37
CA ALA A 505 -4.24 42.16 2.08
C ALA A 505 -2.75 42.07 1.77
N ARG A 506 -1.93 42.21 2.80
CA ARG A 506 -0.47 42.14 2.71
C ARG A 506 0.10 40.73 2.82
N THR A 507 -0.74 39.73 3.09
CA THR A 507 -0.38 38.31 3.29
C THR A 507 -0.93 37.39 2.20
N ALA A 508 -2.05 37.75 1.55
CA ALA A 508 -2.82 36.87 0.68
C ALA A 508 -2.00 36.24 -0.46
N CYS A 509 -1.00 36.95 -0.97
CA CYS A 509 -0.10 36.44 -2.00
C CYS A 509 0.82 35.29 -1.56
N GLN A 510 0.83 34.95 -0.26
CA GLN A 510 1.53 33.78 0.28
C GLN A 510 0.61 32.54 0.40
N LEU A 511 -0.70 32.69 0.24
CA LEU A 511 -1.67 31.58 0.27
C LEU A 511 -1.43 30.48 -0.79
N PRO A 512 -0.86 30.73 -1.98
CA PRO A 512 -0.48 29.67 -2.91
C PRO A 512 0.39 28.57 -2.28
N ALA A 513 1.27 28.95 -1.33
CA ALA A 513 2.17 28.02 -0.66
C ALA A 513 1.47 27.03 0.29
N LEU A 514 0.17 27.24 0.57
CA LEU A 514 -0.65 26.43 1.47
C LEU A 514 -1.67 25.55 0.73
N ARG A 515 -1.62 25.53 -0.61
CA ARG A 515 -2.58 24.77 -1.43
C ARG A 515 -2.40 23.26 -1.28
N SER A 516 -3.53 22.55 -1.40
CA SER A 516 -3.58 21.09 -1.47
C SER A 516 -2.95 20.36 -0.27
N GLN A 517 -2.98 21.00 0.91
CA GLN A 517 -2.44 20.45 2.16
C GLN A 517 -3.55 19.99 3.13
N GLY A 518 -4.82 20.00 2.71
CA GLY A 518 -5.94 19.71 3.60
C GLY A 518 -6.14 20.75 4.71
N VAL A 519 -5.95 22.02 4.36
CA VAL A 519 -6.06 23.16 5.27
C VAL A 519 -7.52 23.40 5.65
N ARG A 520 -7.81 23.34 6.95
CA ARG A 520 -9.10 23.68 7.55
C ARG A 520 -9.21 25.17 7.87
N THR A 521 -8.14 25.73 8.45
CA THR A 521 -8.10 27.13 8.90
C THR A 521 -6.72 27.71 8.66
N VAL A 522 -6.63 28.99 8.29
CA VAL A 522 -5.39 29.77 8.29
C VAL A 522 -5.58 30.97 9.19
N ASN A 523 -4.78 31.07 10.24
CA ASN A 523 -4.75 32.23 11.12
C ASN A 523 -3.53 33.10 10.79
N THR A 524 -3.70 34.42 10.75
CA THR A 524 -2.58 35.36 10.72
C THR A 524 -2.64 36.30 11.92
N TRP A 525 -1.50 36.57 12.54
CA TRP A 525 -1.47 37.44 13.73
C TRP A 525 -0.19 38.25 13.77
N ARG A 526 -0.31 39.50 14.23
CA ARG A 526 0.82 40.39 14.42
C ARG A 526 1.42 40.13 15.80
N PHE A 527 2.66 39.65 15.83
CA PHE A 527 3.34 39.31 17.08
C PHE A 527 4.29 40.40 17.58
N ALA A 528 4.69 41.33 16.71
CA ALA A 528 5.49 42.50 17.09
C ALA A 528 5.31 43.67 16.12
N GLU A 529 5.60 44.86 16.62
CA GLU A 529 5.85 46.08 15.86
C GLU A 529 7.27 46.55 16.15
N GLN A 530 7.98 46.99 15.10
CA GLN A 530 9.38 47.38 15.20
C GLN A 530 9.59 48.74 14.55
N PRO A 531 9.97 49.78 15.32
CA PRO A 531 10.50 51.02 14.77
C PRO A 531 11.73 50.73 13.91
N LEU A 532 11.77 51.27 12.70
CA LEU A 532 12.85 51.05 11.76
C LEU A 532 13.98 52.08 11.95
N PRO A 533 15.25 51.67 11.83
CA PRO A 533 16.39 52.58 11.92
C PRO A 533 16.28 53.76 10.94
N GLY A 534 16.74 54.93 11.37
CA GLY A 534 16.76 56.15 10.54
C GLY A 534 15.38 56.80 10.36
N GLY A 535 14.42 56.56 11.27
CA GLY A 535 13.11 57.19 11.23
C GLY A 535 12.21 56.67 10.10
N ALA A 536 12.50 55.48 9.56
CA ALA A 536 11.81 54.92 8.40
C ALA A 536 10.41 54.33 8.71
N GLY A 537 9.76 54.76 9.79
CA GLY A 537 8.44 54.29 10.24
C GLY A 537 8.49 53.02 11.09
N VAL A 538 7.34 52.33 11.20
CA VAL A 538 7.16 51.13 12.03
C VAL A 538 6.79 49.94 11.15
N ALA A 539 7.59 48.87 11.19
CA ALA A 539 7.26 47.61 10.54
C ALA A 539 6.42 46.71 11.44
N SER A 540 5.57 45.89 10.82
CA SER A 540 4.83 44.83 11.49
C SER A 540 5.47 43.47 11.24
N TRP A 541 5.52 42.65 12.28
CA TRP A 541 5.91 41.24 12.20
C TRP A 541 4.70 40.36 12.42
N LEU A 542 4.42 39.50 11.45
CA LEU A 542 3.28 38.60 11.48
C LEU A 542 3.74 37.17 11.46
N CYS A 543 2.94 36.30 12.07
CA CYS A 543 3.03 34.88 11.78
C CYS A 543 1.69 34.35 11.29
N THR A 544 1.75 33.62 10.17
CA THR A 544 0.61 32.96 9.56
C THR A 544 0.74 31.46 9.78
N ARG A 545 -0.30 30.80 10.27
CA ARG A 545 -0.32 29.35 10.50
C ARG A 545 -1.50 28.71 9.79
N ALA A 546 -1.22 27.65 9.04
CA ALA A 546 -2.21 26.76 8.46
C ALA A 546 -2.45 25.57 9.38
N GLU A 547 -3.71 25.36 9.76
CA GLU A 547 -4.22 24.17 10.43
C GLU A 547 -4.86 23.23 9.43
N THR A 548 -4.50 21.97 9.49
CA THR A 548 -5.06 20.93 8.63
C THR A 548 -6.12 20.13 9.39
N TRP A 549 -7.01 19.45 8.65
CA TRP A 549 -8.02 18.56 9.24
C TRP A 549 -7.40 17.41 10.06
N ARG A 550 -6.25 16.89 9.64
CA ARG A 550 -5.50 15.84 10.34
C ARG A 550 -4.78 16.32 11.62
N GLY A 551 -4.79 17.62 11.93
CA GLY A 551 -4.04 18.24 13.03
C GLY A 551 -2.52 18.33 12.83
N ALA A 552 -1.90 17.34 12.19
CA ALA A 552 -0.48 17.31 11.82
C ALA A 552 -0.21 17.89 10.41
N GLY A 553 1.03 18.26 10.11
CA GLY A 553 1.40 18.74 8.76
C GLY A 553 0.86 20.14 8.41
N GLY A 554 0.44 20.92 9.41
CA GLY A 554 0.22 22.35 9.24
C GLY A 554 1.54 23.09 9.08
N GLY A 555 1.56 24.22 8.36
CA GLY A 555 2.76 25.05 8.16
C GLY A 555 2.65 26.40 8.85
N ALA A 556 3.78 27.04 9.10
CA ALA A 556 3.88 28.40 9.63
C ALA A 556 4.81 29.28 8.80
N LEU A 557 4.42 30.54 8.58
CA LEU A 557 5.17 31.53 7.82
C LEU A 557 5.35 32.76 8.70
N ALA A 558 6.59 33.16 8.99
CA ALA A 558 6.87 34.47 9.55
C ALA A 558 7.03 35.49 8.42
N GLN A 559 6.47 36.68 8.61
CA GLN A 559 6.49 37.75 7.62
C GLN A 559 6.89 39.07 8.25
N PHE A 560 7.66 39.83 7.48
CA PHE A 560 8.02 41.21 7.77
C PHE A 560 7.28 42.14 6.82
N GLN A 561 6.52 43.07 7.38
CA GLN A 561 5.74 44.06 6.67
C GLN A 561 6.28 45.45 7.00
N ALA A 562 7.19 45.96 6.16
CA ALA A 562 7.67 47.35 6.23
C ALA A 562 6.51 48.36 6.08
N PRO A 563 6.68 49.62 6.47
CA PRO A 563 5.74 50.68 6.10
C PRO A 563 5.40 50.65 4.62
N ALA A 564 4.14 50.82 4.30
CA ALA A 564 3.67 50.79 2.92
C ALA A 564 4.31 51.94 2.12
N PRO A 565 4.89 51.68 0.94
CA PRO A 565 5.38 52.74 0.09
C PRO A 565 4.22 53.61 -0.42
N SER A 566 4.53 54.87 -0.76
CA SER A 566 3.53 55.79 -1.31
C SER A 566 2.86 55.19 -2.55
N GLY A 567 1.54 55.28 -2.63
CA GLY A 567 0.74 54.71 -3.72
C GLY A 567 0.53 53.19 -3.66
N GLN A 568 1.10 52.47 -2.67
CA GLN A 568 0.94 51.02 -2.51
C GLN A 568 0.58 50.64 -1.06
N PRO A 569 -0.63 51.03 -0.57
CA PRO A 569 -1.01 50.87 0.84
C PRO A 569 -1.00 49.41 1.33
N TYR A 570 -1.12 48.44 0.42
CA TYR A 570 -1.14 47.00 0.75
C TYR A 570 0.01 46.22 0.12
N ALA A 571 1.18 46.85 -0.05
CA ALA A 571 2.39 46.15 -0.51
C ALA A 571 2.64 44.88 0.32
N THR A 572 2.84 43.75 -0.37
CA THR A 572 2.98 42.42 0.23
C THR A 572 4.17 42.37 1.20
N GLY A 573 3.98 41.66 2.32
CA GLY A 573 5.06 41.37 3.27
C GLY A 573 6.12 40.43 2.69
N SER A 574 7.35 40.57 3.16
CA SER A 574 8.43 39.63 2.84
C SER A 574 8.37 38.43 3.78
N VAL A 575 8.41 37.21 3.24
CA VAL A 575 8.52 35.99 4.06
C VAL A 575 9.95 35.91 4.61
N THR A 576 10.05 35.80 5.93
CA THR A 576 11.34 35.80 6.64
C THR A 576 11.73 34.40 7.12
N ALA A 577 10.75 33.50 7.30
CA ALA A 577 10.98 32.11 7.67
C ALA A 577 9.76 31.25 7.33
N ARG A 578 9.97 29.94 7.12
CA ARG A 578 8.92 28.95 6.81
C ARG A 578 9.14 27.64 7.54
N ALA A 579 8.27 27.32 8.50
CA ALA A 579 8.31 26.02 9.15
C ALA A 579 7.23 25.10 8.57
N ASP A 580 7.66 23.94 8.06
CA ASP A 580 6.76 22.86 7.67
C ASP A 580 6.49 21.94 8.89
N GLY A 581 5.22 21.72 9.21
CA GLY A 581 4.84 20.95 10.38
C GLY A 581 4.99 21.70 11.72
N GLY A 582 4.90 20.94 12.81
CA GLY A 582 5.11 21.46 14.16
C GLY A 582 3.99 22.35 14.72
N THR A 583 4.30 23.00 15.83
CA THR A 583 3.35 23.78 16.64
C THR A 583 3.57 25.29 16.54
N ALA A 584 4.60 25.74 15.81
CA ALA A 584 4.98 27.13 15.71
C ALA A 584 3.80 28.01 15.27
N CYS A 585 3.68 29.19 15.89
CA CYS A 585 2.62 30.16 15.65
C CYS A 585 1.21 29.65 15.94
N GLY A 586 1.09 28.51 16.63
CA GLY A 586 -0.16 27.90 17.05
C GLY A 586 -0.42 28.09 18.55
N PRO A 587 -1.58 27.66 19.05
CA PRO A 587 -1.92 27.77 20.47
C PRO A 587 -0.93 27.03 21.39
N ARG A 588 -0.29 25.96 20.90
CA ARG A 588 0.71 25.20 21.65
C ARG A 588 2.10 25.83 21.71
N GLU A 589 2.48 26.58 20.67
CA GLU A 589 3.77 27.27 20.63
C GLU A 589 3.59 28.68 20.03
N PRO A 590 3.03 29.61 20.80
CA PRO A 590 2.80 30.98 20.34
C PRO A 590 4.09 31.82 20.36
N ARG A 591 5.21 31.30 20.89
CA ARG A 591 6.47 32.05 20.94
C ARG A 591 7.11 32.00 19.56
N VAL A 592 7.35 33.17 18.99
CA VAL A 592 7.91 33.32 17.64
C VAL A 592 9.08 34.27 17.71
N LEU A 593 10.17 33.92 17.04
CA LEU A 593 11.32 34.77 16.78
C LEU A 593 11.59 34.71 15.28
N SER A 594 11.77 35.86 14.64
CA SER A 594 12.12 35.94 13.22
C SER A 594 13.04 37.11 12.95
N GLY A 595 13.77 37.06 11.83
CA GLY A 595 14.65 38.14 11.40
C GLY A 595 14.72 38.30 9.89
N VAL A 596 15.14 39.49 9.47
CA VAL A 596 15.28 39.87 8.07
C VAL A 596 16.48 40.79 7.90
N LEU A 597 17.16 40.69 6.76
CA LEU A 597 18.04 41.76 6.30
C LEU A 597 17.21 42.83 5.60
N TRP A 598 17.27 44.04 6.13
CA TRP A 598 16.54 45.18 5.60
C TRP A 598 17.50 46.30 5.19
N LYS A 599 17.25 46.89 4.03
CA LYS A 599 18.01 48.04 3.53
C LYS A 599 17.21 49.31 3.79
N SER A 600 17.82 50.27 4.47
CA SER A 600 17.22 51.59 4.68
C SER A 600 17.17 52.39 3.39
N THR A 601 16.33 53.43 3.36
CA THR A 601 16.25 54.40 2.26
C THR A 601 17.60 55.08 2.00
N GLY A 602 18.38 55.33 3.06
CA GLY A 602 19.77 55.82 2.99
C GLY A 602 20.81 54.76 2.56
N GLY A 603 20.38 53.58 2.11
CA GLY A 603 21.25 52.55 1.53
C GLY A 603 21.99 51.63 2.51
N ARG A 604 21.78 51.81 3.82
CA ARG A 604 22.47 51.02 4.87
C ARG A 604 21.72 49.73 5.16
N TRP A 605 22.46 48.63 5.29
CA TRP A 605 21.89 47.32 5.63
C TRP A 605 21.84 47.13 7.15
N TRP A 606 20.74 46.51 7.58
CA TRP A 606 20.47 46.19 8.98
C TRP A 606 19.96 44.76 9.08
N LEU A 607 20.42 44.02 10.09
CA LEU A 607 19.71 42.85 10.58
C LEU A 607 18.65 43.34 11.57
N LEU A 608 17.39 43.11 11.20
CA LEU A 608 16.25 43.32 12.07
C LEU A 608 15.77 41.96 12.58
N ALA A 609 15.45 41.86 13.87
CA ALA A 609 14.75 40.71 14.41
C ALA A 609 13.70 41.13 15.42
N ALA A 610 12.62 40.37 15.48
CA ALA A 610 11.56 40.56 16.45
C ALA A 610 11.08 39.24 17.03
N GLY A 611 10.75 39.32 18.31
CA GLY A 611 10.14 38.25 19.10
C GLY A 611 8.74 38.61 19.56
N SER A 612 7.90 37.59 19.77
CA SER A 612 6.60 37.72 20.45
C SER A 612 6.75 38.21 21.90
N ASP A 613 5.65 38.63 22.54
CA ASP A 613 5.60 39.27 23.87
C ASP A 613 6.40 38.60 25.00
N ARG A 614 6.59 37.28 24.96
CA ARG A 614 7.32 36.53 26.02
C ARG A 614 8.85 36.53 25.85
N ILE A 615 9.39 37.13 24.80
CA ILE A 615 10.83 37.22 24.56
C ILE A 615 11.40 38.46 25.28
N THR A 616 12.41 38.24 26.11
CA THR A 616 13.03 39.26 26.98
C THR A 616 14.38 39.74 26.51
N SER A 617 15.07 39.00 25.63
CA SER A 617 16.27 39.46 24.93
C SER A 617 16.46 38.71 23.63
N ILE A 618 17.16 39.33 22.67
CA ILE A 618 17.52 38.71 21.39
C ILE A 618 19.03 38.85 21.17
N THR A 619 19.65 37.74 20.78
CA THR A 619 21.07 37.67 20.43
C THR A 619 21.21 37.17 19.00
N ALA A 620 21.99 37.90 18.19
CA ALA A 620 22.44 37.53 16.87
C ALA A 620 23.90 37.08 16.91
N SER A 621 24.20 35.99 16.21
CA SER A 621 25.54 35.41 16.10
C SER A 621 25.83 34.96 14.67
N GLY A 622 27.09 34.65 14.36
CA GLY A 622 27.53 34.29 13.00
C GLY A 622 28.01 35.52 12.21
N GLY A 623 27.51 35.68 10.98
CA GLY A 623 27.91 36.76 10.07
C GLY A 623 27.47 38.17 10.52
N VAL A 624 26.59 38.25 11.51
CA VAL A 624 26.26 39.48 12.23
C VAL A 624 26.25 39.16 13.73
N ARG A 625 26.94 39.97 14.53
CA ARG A 625 26.95 39.84 16.00
C ARG A 625 26.23 41.02 16.62
N GLY A 626 25.33 40.73 17.55
CA GLY A 626 24.53 41.75 18.21
C GLY A 626 23.72 41.20 19.36
N HIS A 627 23.40 42.06 20.31
CA HIS A 627 22.54 41.75 21.44
C HIS A 627 21.62 42.93 21.72
N ALA A 628 20.37 42.65 22.05
CA ALA A 628 19.43 43.64 22.54
C ALA A 628 18.63 43.08 23.71
N ALA A 629 18.50 43.90 24.75
CA ALA A 629 17.47 43.70 25.77
C ALA A 629 16.09 44.00 25.17
N GLY A 630 15.10 43.18 25.51
CA GLY A 630 13.76 43.22 24.94
C GLY A 630 13.55 42.31 23.73
N ARG A 631 12.38 42.45 23.10
CA ARG A 631 11.92 41.58 22.01
C ARG A 631 12.26 42.08 20.60
N LEU A 632 13.09 43.13 20.47
CA LEU A 632 13.44 43.73 19.19
C LEU A 632 14.95 43.88 19.09
N LEU A 633 15.51 43.60 17.92
CA LEU A 633 16.92 43.78 17.60
C LEU A 633 17.03 44.55 16.29
N ALA A 634 17.89 45.56 16.25
CA ALA A 634 18.30 46.23 15.03
C ALA A 634 19.81 46.49 15.11
N VAL A 635 20.57 45.83 14.25
CA VAL A 635 22.04 45.97 14.22
C VAL A 635 22.54 46.19 12.79
N PRO A 636 23.56 47.03 12.57
CA PRO A 636 24.15 47.20 11.25
C PRO A 636 24.65 45.85 10.69
N ALA A 637 24.44 45.63 9.40
CA ALA A 637 24.85 44.40 8.72
C ALA A 637 25.46 44.71 7.35
N ALA A 638 26.17 43.75 6.77
CA ALA A 638 26.56 43.77 5.37
C ALA A 638 25.44 43.20 4.49
N ALA A 639 25.43 43.57 3.20
CA ALA A 639 24.56 42.93 2.22
C ALA A 639 24.81 41.41 2.19
N GLY A 640 23.74 40.60 2.22
CA GLY A 640 23.85 39.14 2.17
C GLY A 640 24.39 38.46 3.44
N ALA A 641 24.56 39.19 4.55
CA ALA A 641 24.98 38.59 5.81
C ALA A 641 23.93 37.61 6.39
N HIS A 642 24.39 36.46 6.89
CA HIS A 642 23.53 35.48 7.57
C HIS A 642 23.81 35.50 9.08
N ALA A 643 22.75 35.39 9.87
CA ALA A 643 22.84 35.40 11.33
C ALA A 643 21.94 34.35 11.96
N ASP A 644 22.46 33.71 13.01
CA ASP A 644 21.69 32.85 13.90
C ASP A 644 21.09 33.67 15.03
N LEU A 645 19.77 33.59 15.17
CA LEU A 645 19.01 34.32 16.17
C LEU A 645 18.56 33.39 17.30
N LYS A 646 18.82 33.84 18.53
CA LYS A 646 18.34 33.22 19.77
C LYS A 646 17.62 34.28 20.61
N GLY A 647 16.44 33.93 21.09
CA GLY A 647 15.68 34.74 22.02
C GLY A 647 15.64 34.06 23.39
N THR A 648 15.80 34.83 24.46
CA THR A 648 15.52 34.36 25.82
C THR A 648 14.08 34.69 26.17
N VAL A 649 13.40 33.81 26.89
CA VAL A 649 12.04 34.04 27.38
C VAL A 649 11.98 34.25 28.88
N THR A 650 10.88 34.80 29.37
CA THR A 650 10.60 34.90 30.81
C THR A 650 10.77 33.53 31.48
N GLY A 651 11.61 33.46 32.52
CA GLY A 651 11.97 32.20 33.19
C GLY A 651 13.24 31.51 32.65
N GLY A 652 13.99 32.15 31.74
CA GLY A 652 15.34 31.71 31.32
C GLY A 652 15.37 30.68 30.19
N GLY A 653 14.22 30.23 29.69
CA GLY A 653 14.16 29.37 28.50
C GLY A 653 14.68 30.07 27.25
N MET A 654 15.06 29.28 26.23
CA MET A 654 15.53 29.80 24.94
C MET A 654 14.57 29.42 23.81
N VAL A 655 14.42 30.32 22.84
CA VAL A 655 13.68 30.13 21.59
C VAL A 655 14.62 30.43 20.43
N ARG A 656 14.68 29.56 19.43
CA ARG A 656 15.41 29.82 18.18
C ARG A 656 14.49 30.54 17.19
N ALA A 657 15.08 31.25 16.23
CA ALA A 657 14.29 31.77 15.12
C ALA A 657 13.54 30.64 14.41
N LEU A 658 12.33 30.97 13.95
CA LEU A 658 11.57 30.12 13.04
C LEU A 658 12.45 29.81 11.83
N ARG A 659 12.44 28.56 11.38
CA ARG A 659 13.21 28.11 10.24
C ARG A 659 12.31 27.41 9.26
#